data_AF-A0A6L2Q590-F1
#
_entry.id   AF-A0A6L2Q590-F1
#
_cell.length_a   1.000
_cell.length_b   1.000
_cell.length_c   1.000
_cell.angle_alpha   90.00
_cell.angle_beta   90.00
_cell.angle_gamma   90.00
#
_symmetry.space_group_name_H-M   'P 1'
#
loop_
_entity.id
_entity.type
_entity.pdbx_description
1 polymer ?
#
loop_
_entity_poly.entity_id
_entity_poly.type
_entity_poly.pdbx_seq_one_letter_code
_entity_poly.pdbx_strand_id
1 'polypeptide(L)'
;MANSPEQNKLERVLHHFIDSSYRRGSSDGIYMEKLLSHLSGNSSYLIDLPVCKEWIQKMVETWKNNTPEPSLTAFALHFMGLVVSDWKRFELLQVTDVVGQVSDLLKHQNCDNSSVKLAYVRMLSGLLKHDSGCKWIVQMGTWKDVLRFCYENQSLYVLRESRNFIVELLDRLGGKEPELPISIMSHIFSPLFTKDSKSNGKIEGSQPQHLTSTLELACSILQASLANLSPVMPGMIEQLNLEALIWMLLINLDGDNNEEQAGKVSKLLALVYFTSVHRETDENKIPQAAVKAMEKKIYNMLALHISRRSVSNFMNTVLQCQLCWHKIAEFVSINEQTEIKHFNFDTQLIALQLMPMLGCFRTKFTDNECVELYINKLFRLTSEETQRLAYSYRDILVIQENKHTLAHQAMLSVLQIRNIMSRELAVIAYQAFMYTLKDFVYEEPNMDGLTGPDYVIQHPELLGTVLDGLASIIHCFHITWHESVETICLFSFTQLLLKNTTLSPKLSVQGLQLMQVAIQNFMPPNLALLMNTLKGSTIDQVGPILQKRLHDVSWDVRDSALEVLQVVTSIAEIKFPAFQEHVLENELCPLVLVLAMDDSESYVRASAIKCLCAMVRVPRFWTDCLASQRLPSKMMVILQGESEGIVRREAAALMKEIYEHHKFLKAELGNVFMAMAFAAVSDLHWEVKVNALHFWEKVIERQMSDQGMIDGVFPPVTFSKENRKIVLLTENEVKVRLNKVLGELARIRCLQVLLLALEDHDLQVVRKAADIVTTLTDVLARHGLVPDTETPKPLPDLVSNCVKPANSNFKGVYDSFGCEVDTCLITACKVNQTKMTKVDTGEGKTSSVRSRLLDDSDQVIEAIVNETDMNLLADVYRDYLHVGNSVSNVSTKFNLDTEVNVGAEEFLSAISKLDLSEMVTQKTQWLDYCTSDLGSLLDDILSSHADTESNAVDCY
;
A
#
# COMPACT_ATOMS: atom_id res chain seq x y z
N MET A 1 -18.04 29.19 -36.15
CA MET A 1 -18.03 28.22 -35.02
C MET A 1 -17.58 29.03 -33.81
N ALA A 2 -18.42 29.15 -32.79
CA ALA A 2 -18.08 29.94 -31.60
C ALA A 2 -16.96 29.21 -30.84
N ASN A 3 -15.82 29.85 -30.63
CA ASN A 3 -14.72 29.30 -29.83
C ASN A 3 -15.26 29.00 -28.43
N SER A 4 -15.07 27.77 -27.92
CA SER A 4 -15.41 27.50 -26.53
C SER A 4 -14.50 28.34 -25.61
N PRO A 5 -14.97 28.75 -24.41
CA PRO A 5 -14.18 29.57 -23.50
C PRO A 5 -12.81 28.94 -23.16
N GLU A 6 -12.75 27.61 -23.10
CA GLU A 6 -11.53 26.82 -22.92
C GLU A 6 -10.52 26.99 -24.07
N GLN A 7 -10.97 27.09 -25.33
CA GLN A 7 -10.09 27.27 -26.50
C GLN A 7 -9.35 28.61 -26.42
N ASN A 8 -10.07 29.69 -26.11
CA ASN A 8 -9.48 31.01 -25.98
C ASN A 8 -8.53 31.10 -24.77
N LYS A 9 -8.86 30.42 -23.66
CA LYS A 9 -7.98 30.35 -22.48
C LYS A 9 -6.70 29.56 -22.77
N LEU A 10 -6.80 28.40 -23.44
CA LEU A 10 -5.65 27.60 -23.85
C LEU A 10 -4.73 28.35 -24.80
N GLU A 11 -5.28 29.08 -25.79
CA GLU A 11 -4.50 29.92 -26.71
C GLU A 11 -3.69 30.99 -25.96
N ARG A 12 -4.31 31.65 -24.97
CA ARG A 12 -3.63 32.65 -24.12
C ARG A 12 -2.51 32.02 -23.30
N VAL A 13 -2.76 30.86 -22.67
CA VAL A 13 -1.76 30.13 -21.88
C VAL A 13 -0.57 29.70 -22.74
N LEU A 14 -0.84 29.12 -23.92
CA LEU A 14 0.21 28.70 -24.85
C LEU A 14 1.04 29.90 -25.34
N HIS A 15 0.41 30.99 -25.76
CA HIS A 15 1.16 32.20 -26.14
C HIS A 15 1.99 32.78 -24.99
N HIS A 16 1.50 32.68 -23.77
CA HIS A 16 2.20 33.16 -22.58
C HIS A 16 3.48 32.37 -22.31
N PHE A 17 3.47 31.04 -22.48
CA PHE A 17 4.67 30.20 -22.31
C PHE A 17 5.82 30.50 -23.29
N ILE A 18 5.58 31.22 -24.39
CA ILE A 18 6.62 31.61 -25.38
C ILE A 18 7.11 33.06 -25.17
N ASP A 19 6.46 33.86 -24.32
CA ASP A 19 6.83 35.27 -24.17
C ASP A 19 8.16 35.46 -23.41
N SER A 20 9.00 36.36 -23.93
CA SER A 20 10.32 36.74 -23.41
C SER A 20 10.31 37.39 -22.01
N SER A 21 9.13 37.80 -21.55
CA SER A 21 8.89 38.43 -20.24
C SER A 21 8.61 37.43 -19.11
N TYR A 22 8.48 36.13 -19.43
CA TYR A 22 8.12 35.08 -18.49
C TYR A 22 9.22 34.86 -17.42
N ARG A 23 8.98 35.33 -16.19
CA ARG A 23 9.78 34.99 -15.00
C ARG A 23 8.99 33.98 -14.16
N ARG A 24 9.56 32.79 -14.01
CA ARG A 24 8.85 31.62 -13.51
C ARG A 24 8.82 31.55 -11.97
N GLY A 25 7.68 31.16 -11.41
CA GLY A 25 7.50 30.80 -9.99
C GLY A 25 7.76 29.31 -9.73
N SER A 26 7.89 28.91 -8.47
CA SER A 26 8.16 27.51 -8.07
C SER A 26 7.04 26.51 -8.42
N SER A 27 5.80 26.99 -8.64
CA SER A 27 4.58 26.21 -8.92
C SER A 27 4.38 25.83 -10.39
N ASP A 28 5.09 26.46 -11.33
CA ASP A 28 4.76 26.40 -12.76
C ASP A 28 5.01 25.03 -13.42
N GLY A 29 5.88 24.20 -12.81
CA GLY A 29 6.09 22.82 -13.26
C GLY A 29 4.87 21.91 -13.03
N ILE A 30 4.15 22.13 -11.92
CA ILE A 30 2.95 21.35 -11.55
C ILE A 30 1.81 21.67 -12.50
N TYR A 31 1.62 22.96 -12.82
CA TYR A 31 0.59 23.40 -13.76
C TYR A 31 0.79 22.84 -15.17
N MET A 32 2.03 22.83 -15.67
CA MET A 32 2.37 22.25 -16.98
C MET A 32 2.08 20.73 -17.04
N GLU A 33 2.35 19.99 -15.97
CA GLU A 33 2.08 18.55 -15.91
C GLU A 33 0.57 18.25 -15.84
N LYS A 34 -0.18 18.99 -15.01
CA LYS A 34 -1.64 18.89 -14.94
C LYS A 34 -2.28 19.19 -16.30
N LEU A 35 -1.81 20.23 -17.00
CA LEU A 35 -2.31 20.59 -18.32
C LEU A 35 -2.08 19.48 -19.36
N LEU A 36 -0.90 18.85 -19.35
CA LEU A 36 -0.62 17.68 -20.20
C LEU A 36 -1.55 16.51 -19.91
N SER A 37 -1.86 16.26 -18.63
CA SER A 37 -2.80 15.19 -18.23
C SER A 37 -4.18 15.42 -18.84
N HIS A 38 -4.75 16.63 -18.72
CA HIS A 38 -6.03 16.99 -19.34
C HIS A 38 -6.03 16.84 -20.86
N LEU A 39 -4.98 17.32 -21.52
CA LEU A 39 -4.84 17.23 -22.98
C LEU A 39 -4.67 15.79 -23.47
N SER A 40 -4.06 14.91 -22.66
CA SER A 40 -3.92 13.48 -22.98
C SER A 40 -5.20 12.67 -22.75
N GLY A 41 -6.12 13.15 -21.92
CA GLY A 41 -7.37 12.50 -21.55
C GLY A 41 -8.60 13.20 -22.10
N ASN A 42 -9.40 13.77 -21.19
CA ASN A 42 -10.75 14.27 -21.45
C ASN A 42 -10.82 15.44 -22.45
N SER A 43 -9.72 16.17 -22.63
CA SER A 43 -9.66 17.38 -23.47
C SER A 43 -8.82 17.20 -24.73
N SER A 44 -8.63 15.96 -25.19
CA SER A 44 -7.83 15.64 -26.39
C SER A 44 -8.32 16.29 -27.69
N TYR A 45 -9.58 16.71 -27.77
CA TYR A 45 -10.13 17.47 -28.90
C TYR A 45 -9.48 18.85 -29.07
N LEU A 46 -8.90 19.44 -28.01
CA LEU A 46 -8.22 20.73 -28.08
C LEU A 46 -6.87 20.65 -28.81
N ILE A 47 -6.30 19.45 -28.97
CA ILE A 47 -5.04 19.25 -29.69
C ILE A 47 -5.19 19.55 -31.19
N ASP A 48 -6.40 19.39 -31.75
CA ASP A 48 -6.69 19.64 -33.18
C ASP A 48 -6.80 21.12 -33.55
N LEU A 49 -6.68 22.03 -32.57
CA LEU A 49 -6.74 23.46 -32.83
C LEU A 49 -5.53 23.93 -33.66
N PRO A 50 -5.73 24.82 -34.65
CA PRO A 50 -4.62 25.38 -35.44
C PRO A 50 -3.54 26.02 -34.58
N VAL A 51 -3.95 26.69 -33.48
CA VAL A 51 -3.09 27.33 -32.49
C VAL A 51 -2.03 26.37 -31.94
N CYS A 52 -2.37 25.09 -31.70
CA CYS A 52 -1.45 24.10 -31.16
C CYS A 52 -0.29 23.81 -32.14
N LYS A 53 -0.59 23.74 -33.44
CA LYS A 53 0.44 23.57 -34.49
C LYS A 53 1.31 24.82 -34.62
N GLU A 54 0.69 25.99 -34.69
CA GLU A 54 1.39 27.27 -34.81
C GLU A 54 2.31 27.52 -33.61
N TRP A 55 1.84 27.15 -32.41
CA TRP A 55 2.61 27.22 -31.18
C TRP A 55 3.85 26.33 -31.23
N ILE A 56 3.72 25.07 -31.65
CA ILE A 56 4.87 24.16 -31.82
C ILE A 56 5.89 24.76 -32.80
N GLN A 57 5.44 25.29 -33.94
CA GLN A 57 6.34 25.89 -34.94
C GLN A 57 7.07 27.11 -34.38
N LYS A 58 6.35 28.01 -33.70
CA LYS A 58 6.92 29.20 -33.06
C LYS A 58 7.90 28.84 -31.93
N MET A 59 7.63 27.78 -31.19
CA MET A 59 8.52 27.25 -30.16
C MET A 59 9.85 26.77 -30.76
N VAL A 60 9.80 26.01 -31.87
CA VAL A 60 11.01 25.55 -32.57
C VAL A 60 11.82 26.72 -33.15
N GLU A 61 11.17 27.74 -33.70
CA GLU A 61 11.85 28.97 -34.15
C GLU A 61 12.53 29.72 -33.00
N THR A 62 11.87 29.78 -31.84
CA THR A 62 12.45 30.38 -30.64
C THR A 62 13.67 29.59 -30.17
N TRP A 63 13.59 28.27 -30.20
CA TRP A 63 14.67 27.36 -29.81
C TRP A 63 15.91 27.46 -30.72
N LYS A 64 15.74 27.77 -32.01
CA LYS A 64 16.87 28.03 -32.92
C LYS A 64 17.68 29.27 -32.49
N ASN A 65 17.02 30.26 -31.90
CA ASN A 65 17.64 31.54 -31.55
C ASN A 65 18.20 31.53 -30.11
N ASN A 66 17.52 30.88 -29.16
CA ASN A 66 17.95 30.72 -27.77
C ASN A 66 17.50 29.36 -27.22
N THR A 67 18.34 28.69 -26.42
CA THR A 67 17.95 27.47 -25.68
C THR A 67 16.84 27.78 -24.67
N PRO A 68 15.63 27.22 -24.80
CA PRO A 68 14.59 27.39 -23.81
C PRO A 68 14.97 26.70 -22.50
N GLU A 69 14.33 27.13 -21.42
CA GLU A 69 14.47 26.47 -20.12
C GLU A 69 14.07 24.97 -20.22
N PRO A 70 14.75 24.06 -19.50
CA PRO A 70 14.48 22.63 -19.60
C PRO A 70 13.04 22.19 -19.30
N SER A 71 12.35 22.88 -18.38
CA SER A 71 10.96 22.62 -17.99
C SER A 71 9.97 22.89 -19.14
N LEU A 72 10.11 24.04 -19.81
CA LEU A 72 9.32 24.38 -21.00
C LEU A 72 9.66 23.44 -22.16
N THR A 73 10.94 23.11 -22.32
CA THR A 73 11.40 22.17 -23.35
C THR A 73 10.78 20.78 -23.14
N ALA A 74 10.76 20.29 -21.91
CA ALA A 74 10.13 19.02 -21.56
C ALA A 74 8.62 19.05 -21.79
N PHE A 75 7.93 20.11 -21.39
CA PHE A 75 6.50 20.29 -21.67
C PHE A 75 6.23 20.27 -23.18
N ALA A 76 6.99 21.03 -23.97
CA ALA A 76 6.79 21.14 -25.40
C ALA A 76 7.04 19.81 -26.13
N LEU A 77 8.05 19.04 -25.72
CA LEU A 77 8.32 17.69 -26.23
C LEU A 77 7.22 16.70 -25.85
N HIS A 78 6.71 16.73 -24.62
CA HIS A 78 5.58 15.90 -24.22
C HIS A 78 4.31 16.25 -25.01
N PHE A 79 4.02 17.54 -25.17
CA PHE A 79 2.91 18.02 -25.99
C PHE A 79 3.07 17.58 -27.45
N MET A 80 4.27 17.71 -28.02
CA MET A 80 4.57 17.21 -29.36
C MET A 80 4.36 15.70 -29.46
N GLY A 81 4.75 14.93 -28.44
CA GLY A 81 4.50 13.48 -28.34
C GLY A 81 3.02 13.10 -28.43
N LEU A 82 2.13 13.90 -27.83
CA LEU A 82 0.68 13.74 -27.96
C LEU A 82 0.20 14.03 -29.38
N VAL A 83 0.73 15.09 -30.02
CA VAL A 83 0.37 15.47 -31.39
C VAL A 83 0.82 14.40 -32.40
N VAL A 84 2.09 13.97 -32.35
CA VAL A 84 2.67 13.04 -33.32
C VAL A 84 2.22 11.58 -33.13
N SER A 85 1.50 11.29 -32.05
CA SER A 85 0.88 9.98 -31.81
C SER A 85 -0.17 9.62 -32.87
N ASP A 86 -0.77 10.61 -33.54
CA ASP A 86 -1.66 10.40 -34.68
C ASP A 86 -0.92 10.59 -36.01
N TRP A 87 -1.11 9.66 -36.95
CA TRP A 87 -0.36 9.64 -38.21
C TRP A 87 -0.64 10.85 -39.11
N LYS A 88 -1.87 11.40 -39.11
CA LYS A 88 -2.26 12.56 -39.93
C LYS A 88 -1.62 13.83 -39.39
N ARG A 89 -1.64 13.98 -38.06
CA ARG A 89 -1.01 15.12 -37.37
C ARG A 89 0.51 15.10 -37.56
N PHE A 90 1.13 13.93 -37.50
CA PHE A 90 2.54 13.75 -37.81
C PHE A 90 2.86 14.17 -39.26
N GLU A 91 2.09 13.72 -40.25
CA GLU A 91 2.28 14.10 -41.65
C GLU A 91 2.18 15.62 -41.85
N LEU A 92 1.24 16.29 -41.17
CA LEU A 92 1.08 17.73 -41.20
C LEU A 92 2.28 18.50 -40.64
N LEU A 93 2.94 17.97 -39.61
CA LEU A 93 4.16 18.54 -39.03
C LEU A 93 5.40 18.24 -39.89
N GLN A 94 5.38 17.10 -40.60
CA GLN A 94 6.47 16.67 -41.46
C GLN A 94 6.60 17.50 -42.74
N VAL A 95 5.52 18.13 -43.22
CA VAL A 95 5.58 19.11 -44.34
C VAL A 95 6.60 20.22 -44.06
N THR A 96 6.72 20.64 -42.80
CA THR A 96 7.68 21.65 -42.36
C THR A 96 8.91 21.06 -41.65
N ASP A 97 9.07 19.74 -41.66
CA ASP A 97 10.11 18.98 -40.96
C ASP A 97 10.36 19.42 -39.50
N VAL A 98 9.27 19.70 -38.77
CA VAL A 98 9.35 20.23 -37.40
C VAL A 98 9.98 19.22 -36.45
N VAL A 99 9.63 17.94 -36.60
CA VAL A 99 10.14 16.85 -35.77
C VAL A 99 11.64 16.60 -36.04
N GLY A 100 12.07 16.70 -37.30
CA GLY A 100 13.49 16.65 -37.68
C GLY A 100 14.30 17.78 -37.08
N GLN A 101 13.80 19.01 -37.20
CA GLN A 101 14.45 20.20 -36.63
C GLN A 101 14.61 20.11 -35.11
N VAL A 102 13.59 19.65 -34.39
CA VAL A 102 13.68 19.44 -32.93
C VAL A 102 14.70 18.37 -32.58
N SER A 103 14.71 17.26 -33.32
CA SER A 103 15.67 16.19 -33.10
C SER A 103 17.12 16.65 -33.34
N ASP A 104 17.36 17.48 -34.35
CA ASP A 104 18.69 18.01 -34.64
C ASP A 104 19.12 19.05 -33.60
N LEU A 105 18.22 19.94 -33.18
CA LEU A 105 18.52 20.92 -32.12
C LEU A 105 18.95 20.23 -30.82
N LEU A 106 18.26 19.16 -30.43
CA LEU A 106 18.60 18.37 -29.25
C LEU A 106 19.96 17.66 -29.36
N LYS A 107 20.34 17.22 -30.56
CA LYS A 107 21.65 16.60 -30.82
C LYS A 107 22.79 17.62 -30.72
N HIS A 108 22.60 18.83 -31.24
CA HIS A 108 23.66 19.85 -31.31
C HIS A 108 23.85 20.60 -29.98
N GLN A 109 22.81 20.76 -29.17
CA GLN A 109 22.86 21.54 -27.93
C GLN A 109 23.21 20.72 -26.67
N ASN A 110 23.47 19.41 -26.81
CA ASN A 110 23.90 18.51 -25.74
C ASN A 110 23.09 18.70 -24.43
N CYS A 111 21.76 18.56 -24.54
CA CYS A 111 20.86 18.83 -23.41
C CYS A 111 20.95 17.70 -22.36
N ASP A 112 21.72 17.93 -21.28
CA ASP A 112 21.94 16.95 -20.20
C ASP A 112 20.80 16.87 -19.17
N ASN A 113 19.70 17.61 -19.36
CA ASN A 113 18.59 17.58 -18.43
C ASN A 113 17.75 16.29 -18.60
N SER A 114 17.59 15.53 -17.50
CA SER A 114 16.83 14.27 -17.48
C SER A 114 15.36 14.42 -17.87
N SER A 115 14.70 15.55 -17.55
CA SER A 115 13.30 15.79 -17.91
C SER A 115 13.12 15.98 -19.42
N VAL A 116 14.06 16.66 -20.08
CA VAL A 116 14.08 16.87 -21.53
C VAL A 116 14.35 15.56 -22.26
N LYS A 117 15.31 14.76 -21.80
CA LYS A 117 15.59 13.42 -22.37
C LYS A 117 14.38 12.49 -22.22
N LEU A 118 13.73 12.49 -21.06
CA LEU A 118 12.49 11.73 -20.83
C LEU A 118 11.39 12.16 -21.82
N ALA A 119 11.18 13.46 -21.98
CA ALA A 119 10.18 14.00 -22.89
C ALA A 119 10.47 13.69 -24.36
N TYR A 120 11.75 13.74 -24.76
CA TYR A 120 12.17 13.33 -26.10
C TYR A 120 11.89 11.85 -26.36
N VAL A 121 12.20 10.95 -25.42
CA VAL A 121 11.90 9.51 -25.55
C VAL A 121 10.40 9.27 -25.64
N ARG A 122 9.57 9.96 -24.84
CA ARG A 122 8.10 9.86 -24.95
C ARG A 122 7.57 10.39 -26.27
N MET A 123 8.16 11.47 -26.81
CA MET A 123 7.81 11.98 -28.13
C MET A 123 8.08 10.94 -29.22
N LEU A 124 9.28 10.33 -29.20
CA LEU A 124 9.63 9.25 -30.13
C LEU A 124 8.72 8.02 -29.94
N SER A 125 8.34 7.69 -28.71
CA SER A 125 7.38 6.61 -28.43
C SER A 125 6.01 6.90 -29.04
N GLY A 126 5.58 8.17 -29.08
CA GLY A 126 4.39 8.59 -29.82
C GLY A 126 4.45 8.22 -31.31
N LEU A 127 5.62 8.35 -31.95
CA LEU A 127 5.82 8.00 -33.36
C LEU A 127 5.78 6.47 -33.61
N LEU A 128 6.07 5.63 -32.62
CA LEU A 128 6.03 4.17 -32.77
C LEU A 128 4.61 3.62 -32.95
N LYS A 129 3.58 4.40 -32.56
CA LYS A 129 2.16 4.04 -32.67
C LYS A 129 1.68 3.82 -34.11
N HIS A 130 2.41 4.32 -35.11
CA HIS A 130 2.06 4.17 -36.53
C HIS A 130 3.28 3.83 -37.40
N ASP A 131 3.02 3.39 -38.63
CA ASP A 131 4.06 2.87 -39.51
C ASP A 131 4.94 3.97 -40.13
N SER A 132 4.38 5.15 -40.38
CA SER A 132 5.12 6.28 -40.96
C SER A 132 6.14 6.84 -39.97
N GLY A 133 5.78 6.95 -38.68
CA GLY A 133 6.69 7.37 -37.61
C GLY A 133 7.80 6.35 -37.34
N CYS A 134 7.47 5.04 -37.35
CA CYS A 134 8.48 3.98 -37.24
C CYS A 134 9.53 4.05 -38.36
N LYS A 135 9.09 4.21 -39.62
CA LYS A 135 10.01 4.40 -40.76
C LYS A 135 10.88 5.65 -40.60
N TRP A 136 10.30 6.74 -40.12
CA TRP A 136 11.04 7.99 -39.87
C TRP A 136 12.13 7.81 -38.80
N ILE A 137 11.82 7.14 -37.67
CA ILE A 137 12.80 6.84 -36.61
C ILE A 137 13.99 6.05 -37.16
N VAL A 138 13.72 5.06 -37.99
CA VAL A 138 14.74 4.23 -38.64
C VAL A 138 15.61 5.06 -39.58
N GLN A 139 14.99 5.84 -40.47
CA GLN A 139 15.68 6.65 -41.48
C GLN A 139 16.57 7.72 -40.85
N MET A 140 16.07 8.38 -39.80
CA MET A 140 16.79 9.45 -39.09
C MET A 140 17.78 8.92 -38.03
N GLY A 141 17.76 7.63 -37.75
CA GLY A 141 18.65 6.98 -36.79
C GLY A 141 18.47 7.42 -35.34
N THR A 142 17.31 7.98 -34.97
CA THR A 142 17.06 8.55 -33.63
C THR A 142 17.02 7.50 -32.51
N TRP A 143 16.82 6.23 -32.87
CA TRP A 143 16.96 5.11 -31.93
C TRP A 143 18.38 4.99 -31.34
N LYS A 144 19.42 5.47 -32.04
CA LYS A 144 20.79 5.53 -31.52
C LYS A 144 20.92 6.53 -30.38
N ASP A 145 20.15 7.62 -30.43
CA ASP A 145 20.13 8.62 -29.36
C ASP A 145 19.51 8.02 -28.08
N VAL A 146 18.44 7.25 -28.23
CA VAL A 146 17.79 6.53 -27.13
C VAL A 146 18.73 5.45 -26.55
N LEU A 147 19.46 4.72 -27.39
CA LEU A 147 20.48 3.77 -26.91
C LEU A 147 21.59 4.47 -26.14
N ARG A 148 22.04 5.64 -26.59
CA ARG A 148 23.03 6.44 -25.85
C ARG A 148 22.50 6.80 -24.45
N PHE A 149 21.22 7.16 -24.32
CA PHE A 149 20.62 7.43 -23.00
C PHE A 149 20.59 6.20 -22.09
N CYS A 150 20.43 5.00 -22.67
CA CYS A 150 20.56 3.75 -21.93
C CYS A 150 21.97 3.51 -21.37
N TYR A 151 23.02 3.99 -22.04
CA TYR A 151 24.42 3.83 -21.60
C TYR A 151 24.88 4.93 -20.64
N GLU A 152 24.36 6.15 -20.76
CA GLU A 152 24.75 7.33 -19.95
C GLU A 152 24.22 7.31 -18.50
N ASN A 153 23.39 6.32 -18.12
CA ASN A 153 22.98 6.05 -16.72
C ASN A 153 22.51 7.27 -15.90
N GLN A 154 21.66 8.13 -16.49
CA GLN A 154 21.35 9.45 -15.91
C GLN A 154 20.21 9.45 -14.88
N SER A 155 19.06 8.84 -15.16
CA SER A 155 17.94 8.70 -14.21
C SER A 155 17.11 7.44 -14.45
N LEU A 156 16.53 6.87 -13.39
CA LEU A 156 15.70 5.65 -13.46
C LEU A 156 14.51 5.80 -14.42
N TYR A 157 13.90 6.98 -14.47
CA TYR A 157 12.75 7.26 -15.35
C TYR A 157 13.13 7.29 -16.83
N VAL A 158 14.22 7.98 -17.18
CA VAL A 158 14.73 8.00 -18.57
C VAL A 158 15.14 6.60 -19.00
N LEU A 159 15.85 5.86 -18.14
CA LEU A 159 16.27 4.49 -18.42
C LEU A 159 15.08 3.57 -18.68
N ARG A 160 14.04 3.61 -17.83
CA ARG A 160 12.84 2.77 -17.98
C ARG A 160 12.12 3.05 -19.30
N GLU A 161 11.84 4.32 -19.61
CA GLU A 161 11.14 4.68 -20.85
C GLU A 161 11.98 4.37 -22.10
N SER A 162 13.30 4.60 -22.04
CA SER A 162 14.21 4.29 -23.15
C SER A 162 14.27 2.79 -23.44
N ARG A 163 14.29 1.96 -22.39
CA ARG A 163 14.27 0.49 -22.51
C ARG A 163 12.95 0.00 -23.13
N ASN A 164 11.81 0.54 -22.70
CA ASN A 164 10.50 0.22 -23.27
C ASN A 164 10.42 0.59 -24.76
N PHE A 165 10.89 1.79 -25.11
CA PHE A 165 10.95 2.26 -26.50
C PHE A 165 11.75 1.30 -27.39
N ILE A 166 12.91 0.83 -26.94
CA ILE A 166 13.74 -0.10 -27.74
C ILE A 166 13.02 -1.42 -27.97
N VAL A 167 12.36 -1.97 -26.95
CA VAL A 167 11.61 -3.23 -27.06
C VAL A 167 10.44 -3.07 -28.03
N GLU A 168 9.66 -2.01 -27.90
CA GLU A 168 8.54 -1.72 -28.81
C GLU A 168 9.00 -1.52 -30.25
N LEU A 169 10.14 -0.83 -30.46
CA LEU A 169 10.74 -0.67 -31.78
C LEU A 169 11.14 -2.02 -32.41
N LEU A 170 11.80 -2.90 -31.63
CA LEU A 170 12.22 -4.22 -32.11
C LEU A 170 11.02 -5.10 -32.51
N ASP A 171 9.95 -5.08 -31.70
CA ASP A 171 8.71 -5.83 -31.98
C ASP A 171 8.01 -5.33 -33.25
N ARG A 172 7.94 -4.00 -33.44
CA ARG A 172 7.28 -3.38 -34.62
C ARG A 172 8.05 -3.63 -35.91
N LEU A 173 9.38 -3.66 -35.86
CA LEU A 173 10.23 -3.90 -37.04
C LEU A 173 10.34 -5.38 -37.41
N GLY A 174 10.29 -6.27 -36.42
CA GLY A 174 10.48 -7.70 -36.59
C GLY A 174 9.50 -8.41 -37.54
N GLY A 175 8.31 -7.85 -37.74
CA GLY A 175 7.32 -8.40 -38.69
C GLY A 175 7.47 -7.93 -40.14
N LYS A 176 8.32 -6.93 -40.44
CA LYS A 176 8.38 -6.24 -41.74
C LYS A 176 9.76 -6.25 -42.39
N GLU A 177 10.82 -6.05 -41.62
CA GLU A 177 12.22 -6.01 -42.09
C GLU A 177 13.13 -6.72 -41.06
N PRO A 178 13.43 -8.01 -41.22
CA PRO A 178 14.14 -8.79 -40.18
C PRO A 178 15.60 -8.35 -39.97
N GLU A 179 16.27 -7.79 -40.98
CA GLU A 179 17.71 -7.46 -40.93
C GLU A 179 18.05 -6.29 -39.98
N LEU A 180 17.16 -5.30 -39.87
CA LEU A 180 17.42 -4.10 -39.08
C LEU A 180 17.34 -4.34 -37.56
N PRO A 181 16.34 -5.03 -37.00
CA PRO A 181 16.32 -5.42 -35.59
C PRO A 181 17.53 -6.27 -35.18
N ILE A 182 17.98 -7.18 -36.04
CA ILE A 182 19.19 -7.99 -35.80
C ILE A 182 20.42 -7.07 -35.70
N SER A 183 20.53 -6.05 -36.57
CA SER A 183 21.61 -5.06 -36.50
C SER A 183 21.57 -4.24 -35.21
N ILE A 184 20.38 -3.82 -34.77
CA ILE A 184 20.19 -3.10 -33.49
C ILE A 184 20.61 -4.00 -32.31
N MET A 185 20.12 -5.24 -32.26
CA MET A 185 20.50 -6.22 -31.22
C MET A 185 21.99 -6.54 -31.25
N SER A 186 22.58 -6.75 -32.43
CA SER A 186 24.02 -6.94 -32.59
C SER A 186 24.80 -5.74 -32.02
N HIS A 187 24.35 -4.51 -32.28
CA HIS A 187 24.98 -3.32 -31.72
C HIS A 187 24.92 -3.27 -30.19
N ILE A 188 23.78 -3.63 -29.59
CA ILE A 188 23.58 -3.67 -28.13
C ILE A 188 24.48 -4.71 -27.46
N PHE A 189 24.60 -5.90 -28.04
CA PHE A 189 25.38 -6.99 -27.46
C PHE A 189 26.86 -6.96 -27.87
N SER A 190 27.24 -6.20 -28.91
CA SER A 190 28.63 -6.10 -29.39
C SER A 190 29.66 -5.78 -28.30
N PRO A 191 29.40 -4.87 -27.33
CA PRO A 191 30.39 -4.55 -26.30
C PRO A 191 30.66 -5.71 -25.33
N LEU A 192 29.80 -6.74 -25.30
CA LEU A 192 30.00 -7.95 -24.48
C LEU A 192 30.98 -8.94 -25.11
N PHE A 193 31.21 -8.85 -26.43
CA PHE A 193 31.94 -9.85 -27.21
C PHE A 193 33.16 -9.31 -27.96
N THR A 194 33.37 -7.99 -27.97
CA THR A 194 34.59 -7.39 -28.53
C THR A 194 35.81 -7.92 -27.80
N LYS A 195 36.59 -8.75 -28.51
CA LYS A 195 37.90 -9.21 -28.05
C LYS A 195 38.82 -8.00 -27.95
N ASP A 196 39.17 -7.58 -26.74
CA ASP A 196 40.45 -6.91 -26.53
C ASP A 196 41.54 -7.93 -26.88
N SER A 197 41.93 -7.91 -28.15
CA SER A 197 43.00 -8.69 -28.72
C SER A 197 44.26 -8.48 -27.89
N LYS A 198 44.97 -9.57 -27.62
CA LYS A 198 46.37 -9.58 -27.22
C LYS A 198 47.15 -8.46 -27.95
N SER A 199 47.48 -7.37 -27.26
CA SER A 199 48.63 -6.53 -27.61
C SER A 199 49.26 -6.01 -26.32
N ASN A 200 50.56 -6.27 -26.21
CA ASN A 200 51.45 -5.85 -25.15
C ASN A 200 51.12 -4.48 -24.56
N GLY A 201 51.02 -4.43 -23.23
CA GLY A 201 51.40 -3.27 -22.41
C GLY A 201 50.58 -1.98 -22.62
N LYS A 202 49.73 -1.70 -21.62
CA LYS A 202 49.00 -0.44 -21.41
C LYS A 202 47.88 -0.17 -22.41
N ILE A 203 46.64 -0.47 -21.99
CA ILE A 203 45.44 0.16 -22.52
C ILE A 203 44.78 0.89 -21.37
N GLU A 204 44.81 2.21 -21.44
CA GLU A 204 43.86 3.10 -20.78
C GLU A 204 42.52 2.96 -21.53
N GLY A 205 41.42 2.68 -20.82
CA GLY A 205 40.15 3.32 -21.18
C GLY A 205 38.89 2.52 -21.53
N SER A 206 38.76 1.20 -21.37
CA SER A 206 37.43 0.56 -21.32
C SER A 206 36.98 0.45 -19.85
N GLN A 207 36.34 1.51 -19.33
CA GLN A 207 35.93 1.54 -17.92
C GLN A 207 34.94 0.41 -17.59
N PRO A 208 35.09 -0.31 -16.45
CA PRO A 208 34.19 -1.40 -16.01
C PRO A 208 32.71 -0.98 -15.88
N GLN A 209 32.44 0.33 -15.83
CA GLN A 209 31.09 0.90 -15.86
C GLN A 209 30.36 0.64 -17.19
N HIS A 210 31.04 0.70 -18.34
CA HIS A 210 30.40 0.49 -19.65
C HIS A 210 29.89 -0.95 -19.81
N LEU A 211 30.64 -1.95 -19.34
CA LEU A 211 30.24 -3.35 -19.41
C LEU A 211 29.02 -3.64 -18.52
N THR A 212 28.98 -3.02 -17.33
CA THR A 212 27.84 -3.14 -16.41
C THR A 212 26.58 -2.53 -17.01
N SER A 213 26.66 -1.31 -17.55
CA SER A 213 25.52 -0.65 -18.22
C SER A 213 25.00 -1.48 -19.40
N THR A 214 25.88 -2.10 -20.19
CA THR A 214 25.49 -2.98 -21.30
C THR A 214 24.77 -4.24 -20.81
N LEU A 215 25.26 -4.89 -19.75
CA LEU A 215 24.59 -6.06 -19.15
C LEU A 215 23.21 -5.72 -18.60
N GLU A 216 23.08 -4.56 -17.94
CA GLU A 216 21.80 -4.08 -17.40
C GLU A 216 20.79 -3.74 -18.49
N LEU A 217 21.27 -3.10 -19.58
CA LEU A 217 20.46 -2.83 -20.76
C LEU A 217 19.97 -4.13 -21.41
N ALA A 218 20.88 -5.08 -21.65
CA ALA A 218 20.56 -6.38 -22.25
C ALA A 218 19.56 -7.17 -21.40
N CYS A 219 19.76 -7.22 -20.08
CA CYS A 219 18.80 -7.85 -19.16
C CYS A 219 17.43 -7.18 -19.24
N SER A 220 17.39 -5.84 -19.26
CA SER A 220 16.12 -5.11 -19.29
C SER A 220 15.34 -5.34 -20.57
N ILE A 221 16.02 -5.36 -21.72
CA ILE A 221 15.39 -5.62 -23.02
C ILE A 221 14.80 -7.02 -23.04
N LEU A 222 15.57 -8.04 -22.63
CA LEU A 222 15.07 -9.42 -22.61
C LEU A 222 13.95 -9.61 -21.57
N GLN A 223 14.04 -8.96 -20.41
CA GLN A 223 12.98 -9.02 -19.40
C GLN A 223 11.67 -8.39 -19.89
N ALA A 224 11.74 -7.24 -20.56
CA ALA A 224 10.58 -6.60 -21.19
C ALA A 224 10.03 -7.44 -22.36
N SER A 225 10.92 -8.03 -23.17
CA SER A 225 10.53 -8.92 -24.27
C SER A 225 9.82 -10.17 -23.77
N LEU A 226 10.29 -10.76 -22.67
CA LEU A 226 9.65 -11.90 -22.01
C LEU A 226 8.29 -11.50 -21.41
N ALA A 227 8.19 -10.32 -20.80
CA ALA A 227 6.93 -9.82 -20.25
C ALA A 227 5.87 -9.54 -21.34
N ASN A 228 6.30 -9.04 -22.50
CA ASN A 228 5.44 -8.78 -23.65
C ASN A 228 5.23 -10.03 -24.53
N LEU A 229 5.89 -11.14 -24.21
CA LEU A 229 5.90 -12.38 -25.01
C LEU A 229 6.18 -12.09 -26.49
N SER A 230 7.25 -11.35 -26.76
CA SER A 230 7.64 -10.97 -28.12
C SER A 230 7.78 -12.20 -29.04
N PRO A 231 7.10 -12.26 -30.19
CA PRO A 231 7.21 -13.37 -31.13
C PRO A 231 8.51 -13.35 -31.95
N VAL A 232 9.22 -12.22 -31.99
CA VAL A 232 10.39 -12.03 -32.88
C VAL A 232 11.71 -12.25 -32.12
N MET A 233 11.74 -11.95 -30.83
CA MET A 233 12.94 -12.06 -29.99
C MET A 233 13.61 -13.46 -30.00
N PRO A 234 12.85 -14.58 -29.95
CA PRO A 234 13.46 -15.92 -30.01
C PRO A 234 14.31 -16.16 -31.27
N GLY A 235 13.81 -15.73 -32.44
CA GLY A 235 14.53 -15.85 -33.71
C GLY A 235 15.78 -14.98 -33.78
N MET A 236 15.75 -13.79 -33.18
CA MET A 236 16.94 -12.93 -33.10
C MET A 236 18.02 -13.53 -32.20
N ILE A 237 17.64 -14.13 -31.07
CA ILE A 237 18.57 -14.81 -30.14
C ILE A 237 19.29 -15.97 -30.85
N GLU A 238 18.56 -16.75 -31.64
CA GLU A 238 19.11 -17.87 -32.41
C GLU A 238 20.08 -17.39 -33.50
N GLN A 239 19.67 -16.41 -34.31
CA GLN A 239 20.48 -15.89 -35.42
C GLN A 239 21.78 -15.22 -34.96
N LEU A 240 21.75 -14.53 -33.80
CA LEU A 240 22.93 -13.91 -33.20
C LEU A 240 23.76 -14.89 -32.36
N ASN A 241 23.33 -16.13 -32.19
CA ASN A 241 23.96 -17.15 -31.36
C ASN A 241 24.26 -16.64 -29.92
N LEU A 242 23.37 -15.82 -29.37
CA LEU A 242 23.59 -15.16 -28.08
C LEU A 242 23.74 -16.16 -26.94
N GLU A 243 23.03 -17.29 -27.01
CA GLU A 243 23.12 -18.36 -26.03
C GLU A 243 24.56 -18.85 -25.83
N ALA A 244 25.23 -19.24 -26.92
CA ALA A 244 26.59 -19.77 -26.85
C ALA A 244 27.60 -18.67 -26.46
N LEU A 245 27.42 -17.45 -26.97
CA LEU A 245 28.33 -16.34 -26.68
C LEU A 245 28.28 -15.92 -25.21
N ILE A 246 27.09 -15.83 -24.62
CA ILE A 246 26.90 -15.46 -23.21
C ILE A 246 27.33 -16.62 -22.29
N TRP A 247 27.08 -17.87 -22.68
CA TRP A 247 27.63 -19.04 -21.97
C TRP A 247 29.16 -19.01 -21.92
N MET A 248 29.81 -18.74 -23.06
CA MET A 248 31.27 -18.61 -23.12
C MET A 248 31.78 -17.43 -22.29
N LEU A 249 31.06 -16.30 -22.28
CA LEU A 249 31.38 -15.18 -21.40
C LEU A 249 31.33 -15.59 -19.93
N LEU A 250 30.30 -16.33 -19.51
CA LEU A 250 30.16 -16.84 -18.14
C LEU A 250 31.31 -17.80 -17.77
N ILE A 251 31.69 -18.71 -18.66
CA ILE A 251 32.82 -19.63 -18.45
C ILE A 251 34.14 -18.87 -18.30
N ASN A 252 34.37 -17.83 -19.10
CA ASN A 252 35.64 -17.08 -19.05
C ASN A 252 35.77 -16.19 -17.81
N LEU A 253 34.67 -15.91 -17.11
CA LEU A 253 34.66 -15.22 -15.82
C LEU A 253 34.96 -16.21 -14.68
N ASP A 254 36.23 -16.61 -14.57
CA ASP A 254 36.74 -17.40 -13.43
C ASP A 254 37.47 -16.51 -12.40
N GLY A 255 37.28 -16.78 -11.11
CA GLY A 255 37.96 -16.14 -9.97
C GLY A 255 37.07 -15.26 -9.07
N ASP A 256 37.44 -15.13 -7.79
CA ASP A 256 36.66 -14.45 -6.74
C ASP A 256 36.39 -12.96 -7.03
N ASN A 257 37.30 -12.27 -7.75
CA ASN A 257 37.17 -10.85 -8.07
C ASN A 257 36.10 -10.53 -9.14
N ASN A 258 35.50 -11.54 -9.77
CA ASN A 258 34.50 -11.38 -10.83
C ASN A 258 33.11 -11.91 -10.45
N GLU A 259 32.87 -12.23 -9.18
CA GLU A 259 31.63 -12.91 -8.74
C GLU A 259 30.36 -12.09 -9.01
N GLU A 260 30.38 -10.78 -8.78
CA GLU A 260 29.24 -9.88 -9.04
C GLU A 260 28.89 -9.84 -10.54
N GLN A 261 29.92 -9.72 -11.38
CA GLN A 261 29.75 -9.69 -12.83
C GLN A 261 29.26 -11.04 -13.36
N ALA A 262 29.79 -12.15 -12.84
CA ALA A 262 29.31 -13.49 -13.17
C ALA A 262 27.83 -13.66 -12.80
N GLY A 263 27.38 -13.09 -11.68
CA GLY A 263 25.96 -13.03 -11.32
C GLY A 263 25.10 -12.29 -12.34
N LYS A 264 25.54 -11.11 -12.79
CA LYS A 264 24.85 -10.33 -13.84
C LYS A 264 24.78 -11.07 -15.17
N VAL A 265 25.86 -11.76 -15.58
CA VAL A 265 25.90 -12.59 -16.78
C VAL A 265 24.99 -13.82 -16.65
N SER A 266 24.93 -14.43 -15.46
CA SER A 266 24.04 -15.58 -15.20
C SER A 266 22.57 -15.19 -15.27
N LYS A 267 22.23 -14.01 -14.74
CA LYS A 267 20.88 -13.41 -14.92
C LYS A 267 20.55 -13.20 -16.39
N LEU A 268 21.48 -12.62 -17.16
CA LEU A 268 21.29 -12.41 -18.60
C LEU A 268 21.08 -13.74 -19.33
N LEU A 269 21.89 -14.75 -19.02
CA LEU A 269 21.80 -16.08 -19.61
C LEU A 269 20.48 -16.77 -19.27
N ALA A 270 20.00 -16.66 -18.03
CA ALA A 270 18.68 -17.16 -17.65
C ALA A 270 17.58 -16.51 -18.53
N LEU A 271 17.60 -15.17 -18.67
CA LEU A 271 16.65 -14.46 -19.53
C LEU A 271 16.71 -14.93 -20.99
N VAL A 272 17.91 -15.21 -21.52
CA VAL A 272 18.08 -15.78 -22.87
C VAL A 272 17.45 -17.16 -22.97
N TYR A 273 17.68 -18.05 -22.00
CA TYR A 273 17.08 -19.38 -22.00
C TYR A 273 15.56 -19.31 -22.02
N PHE A 274 14.94 -18.47 -21.17
CA PHE A 274 13.48 -18.32 -21.14
C PHE A 274 12.93 -17.65 -22.39
N THR A 275 13.60 -16.63 -22.92
CA THR A 275 13.14 -15.89 -24.12
C THR A 275 13.35 -16.70 -25.40
N SER A 276 14.28 -17.66 -25.42
CA SER A 276 14.50 -18.54 -26.57
C SER A 276 13.46 -19.66 -26.72
N VAL A 277 12.58 -19.85 -25.74
CA VAL A 277 11.52 -20.86 -25.81
C VAL A 277 10.43 -20.40 -26.76
N HIS A 278 10.36 -21.03 -27.93
CA HIS A 278 9.41 -20.69 -28.98
C HIS A 278 8.01 -21.26 -28.68
N ARG A 279 6.97 -20.50 -29.02
CA ARG A 279 5.58 -20.95 -29.03
C ARG A 279 5.26 -21.52 -30.41
N GLU A 280 4.52 -22.63 -30.43
CA GLU A 280 3.99 -23.16 -31.69
C GLU A 280 2.91 -22.21 -32.24
N THR A 281 2.98 -21.92 -33.54
CA THR A 281 2.11 -20.94 -34.22
C THR A 281 0.63 -21.31 -34.20
N ASP A 282 0.35 -22.62 -34.11
CA ASP A 282 -1.00 -23.15 -34.31
C ASP A 282 -1.80 -23.23 -32.99
N GLU A 283 -1.13 -23.47 -31.86
CA GLU A 283 -1.77 -23.58 -30.53
C GLU A 283 -1.41 -22.46 -29.56
N ASN A 284 -0.45 -21.59 -29.90
CA ASN A 284 0.12 -20.56 -29.01
C ASN A 284 0.60 -21.13 -27.66
N LYS A 285 1.03 -22.40 -27.65
CA LYS A 285 1.56 -23.11 -26.50
C LYS A 285 3.03 -23.43 -26.66
N ILE A 286 3.68 -23.67 -25.53
CA ILE A 286 5.07 -24.11 -25.43
C ILE A 286 5.08 -25.64 -25.34
N PRO A 287 5.84 -26.34 -26.21
CA PRO A 287 6.00 -27.79 -26.13
C PRO A 287 6.79 -28.22 -24.90
N GLN A 288 6.39 -29.32 -24.27
CA GLN A 288 7.10 -29.84 -23.08
C GLN A 288 8.56 -30.23 -23.39
N ALA A 289 8.87 -30.61 -24.63
CA ALA A 289 10.25 -30.90 -25.05
C ALA A 289 11.15 -29.65 -25.01
N ALA A 290 10.61 -28.48 -25.40
CA ALA A 290 11.32 -27.21 -25.35
C ALA A 290 11.58 -26.80 -23.89
N VAL A 291 10.59 -26.99 -23.00
CA VAL A 291 10.76 -26.78 -21.55
C VAL A 291 11.87 -27.67 -21.00
N LYS A 292 11.85 -28.98 -21.25
CA LYS A 292 12.90 -29.91 -20.77
C LYS A 292 14.30 -29.55 -21.29
N ALA A 293 14.41 -29.07 -22.53
CA ALA A 293 15.68 -28.60 -23.07
C ALA A 293 16.19 -27.35 -22.34
N MET A 294 15.30 -26.41 -22.04
CA MET A 294 15.59 -25.22 -21.22
C MET A 294 15.99 -25.60 -19.79
N GLU A 295 15.24 -26.48 -19.13
CA GLU A 295 15.53 -26.97 -17.77
C GLU A 295 16.94 -27.56 -17.67
N LYS A 296 17.33 -28.39 -18.64
CA LYS A 296 18.68 -28.97 -18.70
C LYS A 296 19.78 -27.90 -18.80
N LYS A 297 19.56 -26.85 -19.59
CA LYS A 297 20.49 -25.72 -19.72
C LYS A 297 20.61 -24.94 -18.40
N ILE A 298 19.49 -24.70 -17.71
CA ILE A 298 19.47 -24.05 -16.40
C ILE A 298 20.21 -24.91 -15.36
N TYR A 299 19.99 -26.24 -15.34
CA TYR A 299 20.68 -27.13 -14.40
C TYR A 299 22.19 -27.18 -14.64
N ASN A 300 22.64 -27.11 -15.90
CA ASN A 300 24.07 -26.98 -16.20
C ASN A 300 24.66 -25.67 -15.66
N MET A 301 23.94 -24.56 -15.80
CA MET A 301 24.33 -23.26 -15.23
C MET A 301 24.42 -23.32 -13.70
N LEU A 302 23.42 -23.94 -13.05
CA LEU A 302 23.42 -24.12 -11.59
C LEU A 302 24.56 -25.04 -11.13
N ALA A 303 24.85 -26.12 -11.86
CA ALA A 303 25.98 -27.00 -11.58
C ALA A 303 27.33 -26.28 -11.73
N LEU A 304 27.45 -25.34 -12.67
CA LEU A 304 28.63 -24.48 -12.79
C LEU A 304 28.85 -23.63 -11.54
N HIS A 305 27.79 -22.99 -11.01
CA HIS A 305 27.89 -22.22 -9.77
C HIS A 305 28.30 -23.07 -8.56
N ILE A 306 27.80 -24.30 -8.46
CA ILE A 306 28.24 -25.29 -7.46
C ILE A 306 29.73 -25.58 -7.63
N SER A 307 30.20 -25.88 -8.84
CA SER A 307 31.62 -26.17 -9.09
C SER A 307 32.54 -25.00 -8.72
N ARG A 308 32.06 -23.76 -8.88
CA ARG A 308 32.73 -22.51 -8.50
C ARG A 308 32.55 -22.12 -7.03
N ARG A 309 31.79 -22.92 -6.25
CA ARG A 309 31.42 -22.63 -4.85
C ARG A 309 30.70 -21.29 -4.65
N SER A 310 30.08 -20.75 -5.69
CA SER A 310 29.38 -19.45 -5.66
C SER A 310 27.91 -19.64 -5.27
N VAL A 311 27.66 -19.75 -3.96
CA VAL A 311 26.32 -20.01 -3.39
C VAL A 311 25.37 -18.83 -3.63
N SER A 312 25.87 -17.60 -3.54
CA SER A 312 25.06 -16.39 -3.76
C SER A 312 24.52 -16.33 -5.20
N ASN A 313 25.39 -16.55 -6.19
CA ASN A 313 24.96 -16.59 -7.59
C ASN A 313 24.03 -17.78 -7.89
N PHE A 314 24.23 -18.93 -7.24
CA PHE A 314 23.27 -20.04 -7.34
C PHE A 314 21.86 -19.60 -6.90
N MET A 315 21.72 -19.01 -5.71
CA MET A 315 20.42 -18.55 -5.20
C MET A 315 19.80 -17.45 -6.08
N ASN A 316 20.61 -16.46 -6.48
CA ASN A 316 20.14 -15.38 -7.34
C ASN A 316 19.64 -15.93 -8.69
N THR A 317 20.35 -16.89 -9.27
CA THR A 317 19.95 -17.56 -10.52
C THR A 317 18.65 -18.34 -10.34
N VAL A 318 18.49 -19.11 -9.26
CA VAL A 318 17.23 -19.82 -8.96
C VAL A 318 16.05 -18.84 -8.85
N LEU A 319 16.22 -17.74 -8.10
CA LEU A 319 15.22 -16.67 -7.99
C LEU A 319 14.87 -16.06 -9.35
N GLN A 320 15.86 -15.74 -10.19
CA GLN A 320 15.60 -15.22 -11.53
C GLN A 320 14.82 -16.23 -12.39
N CYS A 321 15.15 -17.53 -12.31
CA CYS A 321 14.42 -18.57 -13.01
C CYS A 321 12.95 -18.65 -12.54
N GLN A 322 12.66 -18.48 -11.25
CA GLN A 322 11.29 -18.47 -10.73
C GLN A 322 10.48 -17.27 -11.28
N LEU A 323 11.08 -16.07 -11.29
CA LEU A 323 10.46 -14.87 -11.85
C LEU A 323 10.18 -15.01 -13.35
N CYS A 324 11.11 -15.63 -14.10
CA CYS A 324 10.93 -15.88 -15.53
C CYS A 324 9.89 -16.97 -15.81
N TRP A 325 9.89 -18.06 -15.02
CA TRP A 325 8.94 -19.16 -15.16
C TRP A 325 7.50 -18.69 -15.01
N HIS A 326 7.20 -17.85 -14.01
CA HIS A 326 5.87 -17.29 -13.83
C HIS A 326 5.32 -16.56 -15.07
N LYS A 327 6.19 -15.98 -15.92
CA LYS A 327 5.76 -15.31 -17.16
C LYS A 327 5.38 -16.27 -18.29
N ILE A 328 5.88 -17.50 -18.27
CA ILE A 328 5.66 -18.46 -19.35
C ILE A 328 4.84 -19.69 -18.93
N ALA A 329 4.68 -19.95 -17.63
CA ALA A 329 4.08 -21.18 -17.10
C ALA A 329 2.66 -21.44 -17.62
N GLU A 330 1.84 -20.40 -17.77
CA GLU A 330 0.46 -20.52 -18.28
C GLU A 330 0.39 -20.99 -19.75
N PHE A 331 1.46 -20.80 -20.52
CA PHE A 331 1.52 -21.18 -21.94
C PHE A 331 2.09 -22.59 -22.16
N VAL A 332 2.47 -23.31 -21.11
CA VAL A 332 3.07 -24.65 -21.24
C VAL A 332 1.99 -25.71 -21.49
N SER A 333 2.21 -26.57 -22.48
CA SER A 333 1.29 -27.65 -22.82
C SER A 333 1.20 -28.70 -21.71
N ILE A 334 -0.02 -28.99 -21.24
CA ILE A 334 -0.30 -30.05 -20.26
C ILE A 334 -0.44 -31.38 -21.01
N ASN A 335 0.42 -32.36 -20.71
CA ASN A 335 0.28 -33.72 -21.23
C ASN A 335 -0.64 -34.54 -20.32
N GLU A 336 -1.89 -34.74 -20.73
CA GLU A 336 -2.90 -35.54 -20.02
C GLU A 336 -2.53 -37.04 -19.90
N GLN A 337 -1.49 -37.51 -20.59
CA GLN A 337 -1.19 -38.94 -20.76
C GLN A 337 -0.18 -39.53 -19.77
N THR A 338 0.36 -38.76 -18.81
CA THR A 338 1.27 -39.31 -17.79
C THR A 338 0.64 -39.23 -16.41
N GLU A 339 0.19 -40.38 -15.87
CA GLU A 339 -0.28 -40.58 -14.48
C GLU A 339 0.76 -40.24 -13.40
N ILE A 340 1.95 -39.79 -13.78
CA ILE A 340 3.01 -39.37 -12.86
C ILE A 340 2.80 -37.89 -12.58
N LYS A 341 2.45 -37.56 -11.33
CA LYS A 341 2.40 -36.20 -10.76
C LYS A 341 3.39 -35.29 -11.51
N HIS A 342 2.87 -34.33 -12.28
CA HIS A 342 3.70 -33.39 -13.01
C HIS A 342 4.74 -32.80 -12.05
N PHE A 343 6.03 -33.10 -12.26
CA PHE A 343 7.11 -32.38 -11.62
C PHE A 343 7.08 -30.96 -12.18
N ASN A 344 6.37 -30.09 -11.50
CA ASN A 344 6.27 -28.69 -11.90
C ASN A 344 7.63 -28.03 -11.65
N PHE A 345 8.13 -27.28 -12.63
CA PHE A 345 9.46 -26.69 -12.59
C PHE A 345 9.59 -25.69 -11.44
N ASP A 346 8.51 -24.99 -11.08
CA ASP A 346 8.43 -24.11 -9.91
C ASP A 346 8.78 -24.83 -8.59
N THR A 347 8.36 -26.09 -8.47
CA THR A 347 8.51 -26.95 -7.30
C THR A 347 9.95 -27.42 -7.18
N GLN A 348 10.63 -27.63 -8.32
CA GLN A 348 12.07 -27.92 -8.33
C GLN A 348 12.86 -26.70 -7.85
N LEU A 349 12.55 -25.51 -8.38
CA LEU A 349 13.26 -24.28 -8.05
C LEU A 349 13.05 -23.88 -6.59
N ILE A 350 11.82 -23.96 -6.07
CA ILE A 350 11.58 -23.63 -4.66
C ILE A 350 12.30 -24.61 -3.74
N ALA A 351 12.32 -25.91 -4.04
CA ALA A 351 13.06 -26.88 -3.23
C ALA A 351 14.55 -26.54 -3.14
N LEU A 352 15.17 -26.14 -4.26
CA LEU A 352 16.57 -25.67 -4.29
C LEU A 352 16.75 -24.35 -3.52
N GLN A 353 15.81 -23.42 -3.63
CA GLN A 353 15.83 -22.13 -2.92
C GLN A 353 15.71 -22.31 -1.41
N LEU A 354 15.02 -23.35 -0.93
CA LEU A 354 14.85 -23.62 0.50
C LEU A 354 16.07 -24.30 1.14
N MET A 355 16.97 -24.91 0.36
CA MET A 355 18.11 -25.70 0.86
C MET A 355 19.02 -24.94 1.85
N PRO A 356 19.35 -23.65 1.69
CA PRO A 356 20.16 -22.92 2.67
C PRO A 356 19.53 -22.86 4.07
N MET A 357 18.18 -22.79 4.14
CA MET A 357 17.47 -22.89 5.43
C MET A 357 17.59 -24.30 6.00
N LEU A 358 17.42 -25.34 5.18
CA LEU A 358 17.55 -26.74 5.64
C LEU A 358 18.97 -27.04 6.13
N GLY A 359 19.99 -26.45 5.49
CA GLY A 359 21.39 -26.56 5.91
C GLY A 359 21.70 -25.85 7.23
N CYS A 360 20.81 -24.96 7.69
CA CYS A 360 20.88 -24.31 9.00
C CYS A 360 20.12 -25.05 10.09
N PHE A 361 19.28 -26.05 9.76
CA PHE A 361 18.50 -26.77 10.77
C PHE A 361 19.44 -27.40 11.81
N ARG A 362 19.31 -26.97 13.06
CA ARG A 362 20.22 -27.37 14.14
C ARG A 362 19.85 -28.71 14.77
N THR A 363 18.63 -29.22 14.55
CA THR A 363 18.24 -30.55 15.04
C THR A 363 18.96 -31.64 14.25
N LYS A 364 20.18 -31.99 14.65
CA LYS A 364 20.76 -33.28 14.29
C LYS A 364 19.81 -34.37 14.79
N PHE A 365 19.13 -35.06 13.87
CA PHE A 365 18.71 -36.48 13.84
C PHE A 365 18.33 -37.26 15.11
N THR A 366 18.26 -36.68 16.30
CA THR A 366 17.62 -37.31 17.46
C THR A 366 16.13 -37.03 17.35
N ASP A 367 15.45 -37.92 16.63
CA ASP A 367 14.01 -38.16 16.59
C ASP A 367 13.08 -36.94 16.39
N ASN A 368 13.36 -36.10 15.40
CA ASN A 368 12.36 -35.12 14.95
C ASN A 368 11.65 -35.66 13.70
N GLU A 369 10.77 -36.65 13.91
CA GLU A 369 9.96 -37.32 12.86
C GLU A 369 9.33 -36.31 11.88
N CYS A 370 8.93 -35.12 12.37
CA CYS A 370 8.35 -34.06 11.54
C CYS A 370 9.33 -33.51 10.48
N VAL A 371 10.60 -33.28 10.83
CA VAL A 371 11.62 -32.80 9.88
C VAL A 371 11.90 -33.87 8.83
N GLU A 372 11.96 -35.15 9.24
CA GLU A 372 12.14 -36.26 8.30
C GLU A 372 10.95 -36.40 7.35
N LEU A 373 9.72 -36.29 7.85
CA LEU A 373 8.51 -36.27 7.02
C LEU A 373 8.52 -35.10 6.04
N TYR A 374 8.97 -33.92 6.47
CA TYR A 374 9.11 -32.74 5.62
C TYR A 374 10.19 -32.94 4.53
N ILE A 375 11.36 -33.46 4.88
CA ILE A 375 12.41 -33.79 3.90
C ILE A 375 11.91 -34.85 2.91
N ASN A 376 11.25 -35.90 3.40
CA ASN A 376 10.65 -36.94 2.55
C ASN A 376 9.57 -36.37 1.61
N LYS A 377 8.79 -35.38 2.07
CA LYS A 377 7.84 -34.65 1.23
C LYS A 377 8.57 -33.91 0.11
N LEU A 378 9.67 -33.20 0.39
CA LEU A 378 10.49 -32.54 -0.63
C LEU A 378 11.09 -33.53 -1.64
N PHE A 379 11.58 -34.69 -1.19
CA PHE A 379 12.08 -35.76 -2.08
C PHE A 379 10.99 -36.27 -3.02
N ARG A 380 9.75 -36.45 -2.54
CA ARG A 380 8.63 -36.90 -3.39
C ARG A 380 8.18 -35.86 -4.42
N LEU A 381 8.49 -34.59 -4.20
CA LEU A 381 8.12 -33.47 -5.07
C LEU A 381 9.23 -33.09 -6.08
N THR A 382 10.44 -33.64 -5.92
CA THR A 382 11.61 -33.28 -6.73
C THR A 382 12.02 -34.40 -7.69
N SER A 383 12.52 -34.03 -8.88
CA SER A 383 13.05 -34.98 -9.87
C SER A 383 14.44 -35.49 -9.47
N GLU A 384 14.89 -36.59 -10.08
CA GLU A 384 16.22 -37.15 -9.81
C GLU A 384 17.36 -36.15 -10.09
N GLU A 385 17.24 -35.35 -11.15
CA GLU A 385 18.22 -34.33 -11.51
C GLU A 385 18.31 -33.25 -10.44
N THR A 386 17.17 -32.76 -9.97
CA THR A 386 17.10 -31.79 -8.87
C THR A 386 17.70 -32.35 -7.59
N GLN A 387 17.39 -33.61 -7.27
CA GLN A 387 17.94 -34.28 -6.09
C GLN A 387 19.47 -34.39 -6.15
N ARG A 388 20.04 -34.82 -7.30
CA ARG A 388 21.50 -34.89 -7.50
C ARG A 388 22.16 -33.52 -7.34
N LEU A 389 21.54 -32.49 -7.90
CA LEU A 389 22.01 -31.11 -7.77
C LEU A 389 21.93 -30.65 -6.31
N ALA A 390 20.83 -30.94 -5.61
CA ALA A 390 20.61 -30.60 -4.22
C ALA A 390 21.63 -31.27 -3.29
N TYR A 391 22.01 -32.53 -3.53
CA TYR A 391 23.08 -33.19 -2.77
C TYR A 391 24.43 -32.47 -2.95
N SER A 392 24.78 -32.14 -4.19
CA SER A 392 26.02 -31.40 -4.50
C SER A 392 26.01 -30.00 -3.86
N TYR A 393 24.85 -29.34 -3.86
CA TYR A 393 24.68 -28.03 -3.27
C TYR A 393 24.77 -28.07 -1.73
N ARG A 394 24.13 -29.06 -1.10
CA ARG A 394 24.21 -29.32 0.34
C ARG A 394 25.65 -29.46 0.81
N ASP A 395 26.46 -30.24 0.09
CA ASP A 395 27.84 -30.50 0.49
C ASP A 395 28.68 -29.21 0.52
N ILE A 396 28.35 -28.23 -0.33
CA ILE A 396 28.94 -26.88 -0.28
C ILE A 396 28.40 -26.09 0.91
N LEU A 397 27.07 -26.06 1.09
CA LEU A 397 26.41 -25.32 2.18
C LEU A 397 26.92 -25.74 3.57
N VAL A 398 27.23 -27.02 3.77
CA VAL A 398 27.76 -27.54 5.04
C VAL A 398 29.13 -26.97 5.39
N ILE A 399 29.94 -26.61 4.39
CA ILE A 399 31.32 -26.10 4.58
C ILE A 399 31.34 -24.58 4.76
N GLN A 400 30.30 -23.86 4.29
CA GLN A 400 30.25 -22.39 4.39
C GLN A 400 30.21 -21.93 5.85
N GLU A 401 30.94 -20.86 6.17
CA GLU A 401 30.92 -20.26 7.51
C GLU A 401 29.69 -19.35 7.72
N ASN A 402 29.20 -18.73 6.64
CA ASN A 402 28.11 -17.75 6.65
C ASN A 402 26.70 -18.37 6.45
N LYS A 403 26.46 -19.59 6.96
CA LYS A 403 25.21 -20.35 6.73
C LYS A 403 23.95 -19.56 7.06
N HIS A 404 23.95 -18.85 8.19
CA HIS A 404 22.81 -18.06 8.65
C HIS A 404 22.52 -16.85 7.75
N THR A 405 23.56 -16.22 7.20
CA THR A 405 23.41 -15.15 6.20
C THR A 405 22.81 -15.70 4.90
N LEU A 406 23.22 -16.90 4.49
CA LEU A 406 22.68 -17.57 3.31
C LEU A 406 21.22 -18.00 3.51
N ALA A 407 20.86 -18.52 4.69
CA ALA A 407 19.46 -18.78 5.04
C ALA A 407 18.62 -17.51 5.04
N HIS A 408 19.13 -16.42 5.62
CA HIS A 408 18.47 -15.12 5.60
C HIS A 408 18.22 -14.64 4.16
N GLN A 409 19.24 -14.70 3.28
CA GLN A 409 19.08 -14.36 1.86
C GLN A 409 18.06 -15.26 1.17
N ALA A 410 18.08 -16.57 1.43
CA ALA A 410 17.13 -17.51 0.86
C ALA A 410 15.68 -17.19 1.25
N MET A 411 15.45 -16.81 2.50
CA MET A 411 14.13 -16.37 2.99
C MET A 411 13.66 -15.10 2.30
N LEU A 412 14.54 -14.11 2.16
CA LEU A 412 14.23 -12.87 1.42
C LEU A 412 13.88 -13.17 -0.05
N SER A 413 14.59 -14.09 -0.71
CA SER A 413 14.26 -14.51 -2.08
C SER A 413 12.87 -15.16 -2.17
N VAL A 414 12.48 -16.00 -1.20
CA VAL A 414 11.13 -16.57 -1.14
C VAL A 414 10.07 -15.48 -0.95
N LEU A 415 10.32 -14.51 -0.06
CA LEU A 415 9.39 -13.40 0.18
C LEU A 415 9.26 -12.43 -1.00
N GLN A 416 10.26 -12.35 -1.88
CA GLN A 416 10.21 -11.58 -3.12
C GLN A 416 9.24 -12.19 -4.16
N ILE A 417 9.08 -13.52 -4.14
CA ILE A 417 8.18 -14.24 -5.07
C ILE A 417 6.80 -14.54 -4.47
N ARG A 418 6.47 -13.98 -3.30
CA ARG A 418 5.20 -14.28 -2.60
C ARG A 418 3.95 -14.01 -3.45
N ASN A 419 3.97 -13.03 -4.35
CA ASN A 419 2.81 -12.68 -5.18
C ASN A 419 2.61 -13.63 -6.37
N ILE A 420 3.60 -14.47 -6.69
CA ILE A 420 3.59 -15.37 -7.85
C ILE A 420 3.59 -16.85 -7.48
N MET A 421 3.83 -17.16 -6.20
CA MET A 421 3.88 -18.52 -5.67
C MET A 421 2.47 -19.09 -5.49
N SER A 422 2.30 -20.40 -5.71
CA SER A 422 1.03 -21.08 -5.44
C SER A 422 0.86 -21.36 -3.94
N ARG A 423 -0.39 -21.59 -3.51
CA ARG A 423 -0.69 -21.91 -2.10
C ARG A 423 0.05 -23.15 -1.60
N GLU A 424 0.18 -24.19 -2.42
CA GLU A 424 0.89 -25.42 -2.06
C GLU A 424 2.38 -25.16 -1.78
N LEU A 425 3.04 -24.34 -2.61
CA LEU A 425 4.43 -23.95 -2.42
C LEU A 425 4.59 -23.01 -1.22
N ALA A 426 3.60 -22.15 -0.96
CA ALA A 426 3.58 -21.30 0.23
C ALA A 426 3.56 -22.13 1.52
N VAL A 427 2.81 -23.25 1.56
CA VAL A 427 2.82 -24.17 2.70
C VAL A 427 4.20 -24.81 2.88
N ILE A 428 4.87 -25.20 1.80
CA ILE A 428 6.23 -25.77 1.88
C ILE A 428 7.22 -24.73 2.42
N ALA A 429 7.16 -23.49 1.92
CA ALA A 429 7.97 -22.39 2.43
C ALA A 429 7.66 -22.08 3.90
N TYR A 430 6.39 -22.05 4.29
CA TYR A 430 5.95 -21.88 5.67
C TYR A 430 6.57 -22.93 6.60
N GLN A 431 6.55 -24.20 6.21
CA GLN A 431 7.18 -25.28 6.98
C GLN A 431 8.69 -25.03 7.17
N ALA A 432 9.41 -24.61 6.13
CA ALA A 432 10.83 -24.26 6.25
C ALA A 432 11.09 -23.09 7.21
N PHE A 433 10.24 -22.05 7.18
CA PHE A 433 10.33 -20.91 8.10
C PHE A 433 10.05 -21.35 9.55
N MET A 434 9.07 -22.24 9.76
CA MET A 434 8.74 -22.79 11.07
C MET A 434 9.87 -23.61 11.69
N TYR A 435 10.56 -24.42 10.89
CA TYR A 435 11.74 -25.15 11.36
C TYR A 435 12.90 -24.24 11.68
N THR A 436 13.07 -23.13 10.94
CA THR A 436 14.05 -22.10 11.28
C THR A 436 13.69 -21.37 12.59
N LEU A 437 12.38 -21.09 12.82
CA LEU A 437 11.91 -20.50 14.07
C LEU A 437 12.17 -21.39 15.28
N LYS A 438 12.03 -22.72 15.13
CA LYS A 438 12.34 -23.71 16.18
C LYS A 438 13.76 -23.50 16.74
N ASP A 439 14.69 -23.14 15.86
CA ASP A 439 16.06 -22.65 16.12
C ASP A 439 16.20 -21.68 17.31
N PHE A 440 15.28 -20.72 17.39
CA PHE A 440 15.35 -19.58 18.30
C PHE A 440 14.63 -19.81 19.64
N VAL A 441 13.85 -20.88 19.75
CA VAL A 441 12.99 -21.16 20.92
C VAL A 441 13.42 -22.40 21.69
N TYR A 442 14.40 -23.15 21.17
CA TYR A 442 14.89 -24.38 21.79
C TYR A 442 15.73 -24.06 23.04
N GLU A 443 15.36 -24.64 24.19
CA GLU A 443 15.99 -24.33 25.49
C GLU A 443 17.29 -25.10 25.73
N GLU A 444 17.46 -26.29 25.15
CA GLU A 444 18.70 -27.06 25.32
C GLU A 444 19.83 -26.48 24.45
N PRO A 445 21.08 -26.45 24.95
CA PRO A 445 22.22 -25.96 24.19
C PRO A 445 22.47 -26.85 22.96
N ASN A 446 22.70 -26.22 21.81
CA ASN A 446 22.99 -26.93 20.56
C ASN A 446 24.39 -27.57 20.55
N MET A 447 24.76 -28.11 19.38
CA MET A 447 26.10 -28.63 19.09
C MET A 447 27.25 -27.63 19.28
N ASP A 448 26.97 -26.33 19.20
CA ASP A 448 27.92 -25.23 19.42
C ASP A 448 27.84 -24.66 20.87
N GLY A 449 27.01 -25.27 21.74
CA GLY A 449 26.80 -24.87 23.14
C GLY A 449 25.82 -23.71 23.37
N LEU A 450 25.10 -23.26 22.34
CA LEU A 450 24.21 -22.10 22.34
C LEU A 450 22.75 -22.48 22.57
N THR A 451 22.08 -21.76 23.46
CA THR A 451 20.63 -21.84 23.69
C THR A 451 19.85 -20.95 22.71
N GLY A 452 18.52 -21.07 22.68
CA GLY A 452 17.64 -20.17 21.93
C GLY A 452 17.93 -18.68 22.18
N PRO A 453 18.00 -18.21 23.45
CA PRO A 453 18.38 -16.84 23.77
C PRO A 453 19.74 -16.38 23.25
N ASP A 454 20.75 -17.26 23.27
CA ASP A 454 22.08 -16.93 22.71
C ASP A 454 21.99 -16.75 21.19
N TYR A 455 21.16 -17.56 20.53
CA TYR A 455 20.96 -17.52 19.09
C TYR A 455 20.21 -16.26 18.64
N VAL A 456 19.25 -15.79 19.43
CA VAL A 456 18.57 -14.49 19.23
C VAL A 456 19.59 -13.35 19.20
N ILE A 457 20.57 -13.37 20.12
CA ILE A 457 21.61 -12.33 20.20
C ILE A 457 22.54 -12.39 18.98
N GLN A 458 22.92 -13.59 18.55
CA GLN A 458 23.86 -13.75 17.43
C GLN A 458 23.24 -13.47 16.06
N HIS A 459 21.95 -13.77 15.86
CA HIS A 459 21.30 -13.68 14.55
C HIS A 459 19.94 -12.97 14.59
N PRO A 460 19.88 -11.70 15.04
CA PRO A 460 18.62 -10.95 15.15
C PRO A 460 17.96 -10.68 13.79
N GLU A 461 18.75 -10.46 12.73
CA GLU A 461 18.23 -10.21 11.38
C GLU A 461 17.51 -11.44 10.80
N LEU A 462 18.07 -12.64 11.02
CA LEU A 462 17.46 -13.89 10.59
C LEU A 462 16.13 -14.09 11.31
N LEU A 463 16.07 -13.89 12.63
CA LEU A 463 14.82 -13.99 13.39
C LEU A 463 13.77 -12.98 12.90
N GLY A 464 14.16 -11.72 12.69
CA GLY A 464 13.24 -10.69 12.19
C GLY A 464 12.59 -11.11 10.86
N THR A 465 13.38 -11.65 9.93
CA THR A 465 12.89 -12.15 8.65
C THR A 465 12.04 -13.41 8.78
N VAL A 466 12.32 -14.29 9.75
CA VAL A 466 11.47 -15.44 10.08
C VAL A 466 10.09 -14.97 10.55
N LEU A 467 10.04 -14.01 11.49
CA LEU A 467 8.80 -13.53 12.08
C LEU A 467 7.92 -12.80 11.06
N ASP A 468 8.49 -11.80 10.37
CA ASP A 468 7.79 -11.05 9.32
C ASP A 468 7.37 -11.96 8.17
N GLY A 469 8.24 -12.90 7.80
CA GLY A 469 7.99 -13.83 6.73
C GLY A 469 6.86 -14.81 7.03
N LEU A 470 6.81 -15.36 8.24
CA LEU A 470 5.69 -16.21 8.69
C LEU A 470 4.39 -15.41 8.68
N ALA A 471 4.36 -14.22 9.29
CA ALA A 471 3.17 -13.37 9.31
C ALA A 471 2.70 -13.02 7.90
N SER A 472 3.62 -12.65 7.00
CA SER A 472 3.32 -12.32 5.61
C SER A 472 2.79 -13.53 4.83
N ILE A 473 3.39 -14.71 4.97
CA ILE A 473 2.95 -15.92 4.26
C ILE A 473 1.57 -16.35 4.76
N ILE A 474 1.31 -16.31 6.08
CA ILE A 474 0.00 -16.66 6.63
C ILE A 474 -1.08 -15.72 6.08
N HIS A 475 -0.81 -14.41 6.07
CA HIS A 475 -1.77 -13.41 5.59
C HIS A 475 -2.02 -13.50 4.08
N CYS A 476 -0.96 -13.59 3.26
CA CYS A 476 -1.09 -13.62 1.80
C CYS A 476 -1.76 -14.90 1.27
N PHE A 477 -1.59 -16.03 1.94
CA PHE A 477 -2.09 -17.33 1.47
C PHE A 477 -3.25 -17.90 2.29
N HIS A 478 -3.72 -17.16 3.30
CA HIS A 478 -4.75 -17.60 4.25
C HIS A 478 -4.45 -19.00 4.80
N ILE A 479 -3.21 -19.21 5.29
CA ILE A 479 -2.82 -20.49 5.87
C ILE A 479 -3.65 -20.76 7.11
N THR A 480 -4.20 -21.96 7.20
CA THR A 480 -5.08 -22.43 8.27
C THR A 480 -4.51 -23.66 8.97
N TRP A 481 -5.07 -24.01 10.13
CA TRP A 481 -4.52 -25.04 11.03
C TRP A 481 -4.49 -26.47 10.45
N HIS A 482 -5.24 -26.75 9.38
CA HIS A 482 -5.32 -28.10 8.80
C HIS A 482 -4.28 -28.37 7.71
N GLU A 483 -3.52 -27.35 7.28
CA GLU A 483 -2.63 -27.46 6.13
C GLU A 483 -1.24 -28.00 6.48
N SER A 484 -0.79 -27.82 7.72
CA SER A 484 0.49 -28.38 8.19
C SER A 484 0.49 -28.59 9.71
N VAL A 485 1.20 -29.62 10.17
CA VAL A 485 1.33 -29.95 11.60
C VAL A 485 2.05 -28.82 12.35
N GLU A 486 2.96 -28.13 11.66
CA GLU A 486 3.76 -27.03 12.17
C GLU A 486 2.89 -25.84 12.62
N THR A 487 1.70 -25.64 12.04
CA THR A 487 0.78 -24.58 12.48
C THR A 487 0.36 -24.71 13.94
N ILE A 488 0.31 -25.94 14.46
CA ILE A 488 -0.01 -26.23 15.88
C ILE A 488 1.11 -25.70 16.79
N CYS A 489 2.36 -25.77 16.33
CA CYS A 489 3.53 -25.37 17.10
C CYS A 489 3.76 -23.85 17.10
N LEU A 490 3.28 -23.13 16.07
CA LEU A 490 3.53 -21.69 15.91
C LEU A 490 3.22 -20.90 17.18
N PHE A 491 2.06 -21.15 17.77
CA PHE A 491 1.62 -20.44 18.96
C PHE A 491 2.52 -20.75 20.18
N SER A 492 2.96 -22.00 20.34
CA SER A 492 3.91 -22.34 21.43
C SER A 492 5.28 -21.69 21.23
N PHE A 493 5.76 -21.61 19.99
CA PHE A 493 7.05 -21.01 19.66
C PHE A 493 7.03 -19.50 19.88
N THR A 494 5.97 -18.79 19.47
CA THR A 494 5.86 -17.35 19.73
C THR A 494 5.82 -17.03 21.22
N GLN A 495 5.15 -17.86 22.03
CA GLN A 495 5.15 -17.69 23.48
C GLN A 495 6.53 -17.89 24.12
N LEU A 496 7.23 -18.97 23.76
CA LEU A 496 8.60 -19.23 24.24
C LEU A 496 9.55 -18.09 23.85
N LEU A 497 9.43 -17.62 22.60
CA LEU A 497 10.19 -16.48 22.11
C LEU A 497 9.91 -15.23 22.95
N LEU A 498 8.63 -14.87 23.15
CA LEU A 498 8.23 -13.66 23.89
C LEU A 498 8.56 -13.71 25.38
N LYS A 499 8.80 -14.88 25.97
CA LYS A 499 9.33 -14.99 27.34
C LYS A 499 10.77 -14.52 27.45
N ASN A 500 11.54 -14.64 26.37
CA ASN A 500 12.94 -14.27 26.34
C ASN A 500 13.13 -12.76 26.62
N THR A 501 13.98 -12.46 27.59
CA THR A 501 14.31 -11.09 28.02
C THR A 501 15.34 -10.42 27.11
N THR A 502 16.02 -11.16 26.22
CA THR A 502 17.06 -10.62 25.34
C THR A 502 16.52 -10.06 24.02
N LEU A 503 15.20 -10.12 23.80
CA LEU A 503 14.59 -9.58 22.60
C LEU A 503 14.71 -8.06 22.55
N SER A 504 15.08 -7.54 21.38
CA SER A 504 14.95 -6.10 21.10
C SER A 504 13.48 -5.69 21.01
N PRO A 505 13.16 -4.39 21.15
CA PRO A 505 11.79 -3.89 20.99
C PRO A 505 11.19 -4.30 19.64
N LYS A 506 11.94 -4.11 18.54
CA LYS A 506 11.54 -4.52 17.19
C LYS A 506 11.16 -6.01 17.11
N LEU A 507 12.00 -6.90 17.63
CA LEU A 507 11.73 -8.34 17.59
C LEU A 507 10.55 -8.72 18.51
N SER A 508 10.36 -7.99 19.61
CA SER A 508 9.22 -8.18 20.51
C SER A 508 7.91 -7.79 19.81
N VAL A 509 7.89 -6.66 19.09
CA VAL A 509 6.75 -6.24 18.25
C VAL A 509 6.43 -7.30 17.19
N GLN A 510 7.43 -7.74 16.42
CA GLN A 510 7.24 -8.79 15.40
C GLN A 510 6.73 -10.11 16.01
N GLY A 511 7.23 -10.49 17.19
CA GLY A 511 6.77 -11.66 17.93
C GLY A 511 5.32 -11.53 18.40
N LEU A 512 4.92 -10.34 18.88
CA LEU A 512 3.54 -10.03 19.29
C LEU A 512 2.58 -10.04 18.10
N GLN A 513 2.97 -9.45 16.97
CA GLN A 513 2.21 -9.50 15.72
C GLN A 513 2.02 -10.94 15.23
N LEU A 514 3.09 -11.76 15.26
CA LEU A 514 2.96 -13.17 14.89
C LEU A 514 2.08 -13.95 15.89
N MET A 515 2.12 -13.62 17.18
CA MET A 515 1.21 -14.19 18.19
C MET A 515 -0.25 -13.79 17.93
N GLN A 516 -0.50 -12.53 17.54
CA GLN A 516 -1.82 -12.04 17.13
C GLN A 516 -2.36 -12.85 15.95
N VAL A 517 -1.57 -12.99 14.88
CA VAL A 517 -1.90 -13.77 13.69
C VAL A 517 -2.16 -15.22 14.05
N ALA A 518 -1.36 -15.81 14.96
CA ALA A 518 -1.53 -17.19 15.37
C ALA A 518 -2.85 -17.43 16.14
N ILE A 519 -3.20 -16.51 17.04
CA ILE A 519 -4.46 -16.56 17.80
C ILE A 519 -5.67 -16.43 16.86
N GLN A 520 -5.61 -15.55 15.86
CA GLN A 520 -6.72 -15.33 14.93
C GLN A 520 -6.96 -16.51 13.98
N ASN A 521 -5.89 -17.13 13.45
CA ASN A 521 -5.97 -18.09 12.35
C ASN A 521 -5.92 -19.56 12.78
N PHE A 522 -5.26 -19.88 13.91
CA PHE A 522 -4.93 -21.26 14.27
C PHE A 522 -5.56 -21.76 15.57
N MET A 523 -6.37 -20.95 16.26
CA MET A 523 -7.18 -21.41 17.38
C MET A 523 -8.25 -22.41 16.90
N PRO A 524 -8.15 -23.72 17.23
CA PRO A 524 -9.15 -24.70 16.82
C PRO A 524 -10.46 -24.41 17.55
N PRO A 525 -11.61 -24.34 16.85
CA PRO A 525 -12.92 -24.13 17.49
C PRO A 525 -13.23 -25.16 18.60
N ASN A 526 -12.64 -26.35 18.48
CA ASN A 526 -12.87 -27.47 19.38
C ASN A 526 -12.12 -27.36 20.72
N LEU A 527 -11.09 -26.49 20.85
CA LEU A 527 -10.47 -26.22 22.14
C LEU A 527 -11.47 -25.56 23.12
N ALA A 528 -12.46 -24.82 22.59
CA ALA A 528 -13.59 -24.24 23.32
C ALA A 528 -14.54 -25.28 23.93
N LEU A 529 -14.65 -26.45 23.30
CA LEU A 529 -15.53 -27.54 23.74
C LEU A 529 -14.84 -28.54 24.66
N LEU A 530 -13.51 -28.60 24.63
CA LEU A 530 -12.70 -29.61 25.31
C LEU A 530 -12.09 -29.13 26.63
N MET A 531 -11.81 -27.83 26.79
CA MET A 531 -11.14 -27.30 27.98
C MET A 531 -11.99 -26.21 28.65
N ASN A 532 -12.53 -26.52 29.82
CA ASN A 532 -13.20 -25.53 30.69
C ASN A 532 -12.21 -24.59 31.40
N THR A 533 -10.91 -24.89 31.34
CA THR A 533 -9.84 -24.11 31.98
C THR A 533 -8.61 -24.07 31.09
N LEU A 534 -7.93 -22.93 31.04
CA LEU A 534 -6.68 -22.76 30.30
C LEU A 534 -5.46 -23.36 31.00
N LYS A 535 -5.57 -23.72 32.29
CA LYS A 535 -4.49 -24.26 33.12
C LYS A 535 -3.92 -25.55 32.51
N GLY A 536 -2.61 -25.54 32.24
CA GLY A 536 -1.89 -26.66 31.62
C GLY A 536 -1.99 -26.74 30.09
N SER A 537 -2.69 -25.81 29.44
CA SER A 537 -2.66 -25.65 27.98
C SER A 537 -1.48 -24.80 27.53
N THR A 538 -1.15 -24.83 26.23
CA THR A 538 -0.19 -23.88 25.64
C THR A 538 -0.64 -22.43 25.85
N ILE A 539 -1.94 -22.16 25.90
CA ILE A 539 -2.52 -20.80 25.98
C ILE A 539 -2.42 -20.17 27.38
N ASP A 540 -2.14 -20.96 28.41
CA ASP A 540 -2.00 -20.50 29.80
C ASP A 540 -0.99 -19.35 29.97
N GLN A 541 0.04 -19.31 29.11
CA GLN A 541 1.12 -18.34 29.24
C GLN A 541 0.81 -16.97 28.60
N VAL A 542 -0.31 -16.82 27.88
CA VAL A 542 -0.66 -15.55 27.21
C VAL A 542 -0.84 -14.40 28.20
N GLY A 543 -1.63 -14.60 29.25
CA GLY A 543 -1.90 -13.59 30.27
C GLY A 543 -0.61 -13.04 30.91
N PRO A 544 0.26 -13.91 31.47
CA PRO A 544 1.54 -13.46 32.03
C PRO A 544 2.47 -12.77 31.01
N ILE A 545 2.51 -13.26 29.76
CA ILE A 545 3.32 -12.63 28.70
C ILE A 545 2.79 -11.22 28.40
N LEU A 546 1.48 -11.04 28.24
CA LEU A 546 0.86 -9.74 28.00
C LEU A 546 1.07 -8.81 29.18
N GLN A 547 0.90 -9.30 30.41
CA GLN A 547 1.14 -8.50 31.61
C GLN A 547 2.59 -7.97 31.64
N LYS A 548 3.57 -8.82 31.33
CA LYS A 548 4.98 -8.42 31.24
C LYS A 548 5.23 -7.40 30.12
N ARG A 549 4.66 -7.61 28.93
CA ARG A 549 4.89 -6.75 27.75
C ARG A 549 4.15 -5.41 27.81
N LEU A 550 3.04 -5.34 28.53
CA LEU A 550 2.35 -4.08 28.83
C LEU A 550 3.13 -3.18 29.79
N HIS A 551 4.11 -3.72 30.52
CA HIS A 551 5.05 -2.97 31.36
C HIS A 551 6.42 -2.74 30.70
N ASP A 552 6.54 -3.01 29.39
CA ASP A 552 7.80 -2.81 28.67
C ASP A 552 8.16 -1.30 28.63
N VAL A 553 9.45 -0.98 28.57
CA VAL A 553 9.92 0.43 28.52
C VAL A 553 9.61 1.03 27.15
N SER A 554 9.67 0.21 26.10
CA SER A 554 9.43 0.65 24.73
C SER A 554 7.93 0.69 24.43
N TRP A 555 7.47 1.84 23.94
CA TRP A 555 6.04 2.11 23.75
C TRP A 555 5.43 1.26 22.63
N ASP A 556 6.21 0.96 21.59
CA ASP A 556 5.84 0.12 20.45
C ASP A 556 5.52 -1.32 20.90
N VAL A 557 6.23 -1.82 21.91
CA VAL A 557 5.96 -3.12 22.52
C VAL A 557 4.67 -3.09 23.35
N ARG A 558 4.45 -2.04 24.15
CA ARG A 558 3.20 -1.86 24.92
C ARG A 558 1.99 -1.76 24.00
N ASP A 559 2.12 -0.97 22.94
CA ASP A 559 1.11 -0.77 21.90
C ASP A 559 0.74 -2.10 21.22
N SER A 560 1.74 -2.83 20.72
CA SER A 560 1.54 -4.15 20.10
C SER A 560 0.95 -5.18 21.07
N ALA A 561 1.27 -5.11 22.36
CA ALA A 561 0.68 -5.99 23.37
C ALA A 561 -0.81 -5.69 23.60
N LEU A 562 -1.21 -4.41 23.51
CA LEU A 562 -2.62 -4.00 23.57
C LEU A 562 -3.40 -4.51 22.35
N GLU A 563 -2.81 -4.52 21.16
CA GLU A 563 -3.43 -5.09 19.96
C GLU A 563 -3.69 -6.60 20.10
N VAL A 564 -2.73 -7.35 20.68
CA VAL A 564 -2.93 -8.77 20.98
C VAL A 564 -4.03 -8.96 22.02
N LEU A 565 -4.03 -8.17 23.09
CA LEU A 565 -5.05 -8.24 24.14
C LEU A 565 -6.44 -7.88 23.61
N GLN A 566 -6.55 -6.94 22.67
CA GLN A 566 -7.79 -6.61 21.99
C GLN A 566 -8.33 -7.83 21.24
N VAL A 567 -7.49 -8.53 20.49
CA VAL A 567 -7.87 -9.76 19.77
C VAL A 567 -8.29 -10.87 20.72
N VAL A 568 -7.55 -11.08 21.81
CA VAL A 568 -7.92 -12.03 22.87
C VAL A 568 -9.29 -11.69 23.44
N THR A 569 -9.56 -10.41 23.68
CA THR A 569 -10.85 -9.90 24.20
C THR A 569 -12.00 -10.14 23.23
N SER A 570 -11.83 -9.81 21.94
CA SER A 570 -12.87 -10.07 20.92
C SER A 570 -13.16 -11.56 20.74
N ILE A 571 -12.14 -12.41 20.85
CA ILE A 571 -12.32 -13.87 20.83
C ILE A 571 -13.01 -14.33 22.12
N ALA A 572 -12.69 -13.73 23.28
CA ALA A 572 -13.34 -14.03 24.56
C ALA A 572 -14.84 -13.69 24.58
N GLU A 573 -15.24 -12.69 23.80
CA GLU A 573 -16.63 -12.28 23.61
C GLU A 573 -17.43 -13.31 22.80
N ILE A 574 -16.90 -13.73 21.65
CA ILE A 574 -17.68 -14.47 20.64
C ILE A 574 -17.39 -15.98 20.64
N LYS A 575 -16.11 -16.37 20.75
CA LYS A 575 -15.66 -17.74 20.38
C LYS A 575 -15.14 -18.56 21.56
N PHE A 576 -14.42 -17.96 22.51
CA PHE A 576 -13.69 -18.68 23.56
C PHE A 576 -13.79 -18.00 24.94
N PRO A 577 -14.91 -18.19 25.67
CA PRO A 577 -15.15 -17.51 26.95
C PRO A 577 -14.12 -17.81 28.05
N ALA A 578 -13.34 -18.90 27.95
CA ALA A 578 -12.30 -19.21 28.93
C ALA A 578 -11.17 -18.14 28.98
N PHE A 579 -10.99 -17.34 27.92
CA PHE A 579 -10.12 -16.16 27.98
C PHE A 579 -10.61 -15.10 28.96
N GLN A 580 -11.92 -15.04 29.27
CA GLN A 580 -12.43 -14.05 30.22
C GLN A 580 -11.86 -14.28 31.62
N GLU A 581 -11.84 -15.54 32.08
CA GLU A 581 -11.23 -15.86 33.37
C GLU A 581 -9.73 -15.54 33.37
N HIS A 582 -9.03 -15.84 32.28
CA HIS A 582 -7.59 -15.60 32.18
C HIS A 582 -7.20 -14.13 32.20
N VAL A 583 -7.96 -13.29 31.47
CA VAL A 583 -7.74 -11.83 31.45
C VAL A 583 -7.96 -11.23 32.84
N LEU A 584 -8.94 -11.75 33.59
CA LEU A 584 -9.24 -11.32 34.96
C LEU A 584 -8.19 -11.83 35.98
N GLU A 585 -7.80 -13.11 35.92
CA GLU A 585 -6.79 -13.70 36.82
C GLU A 585 -5.42 -13.00 36.71
N ASN A 586 -5.08 -12.46 35.54
CA ASN A 586 -3.81 -11.75 35.29
C ASN A 586 -3.91 -10.22 35.46
N GLU A 587 -5.01 -9.70 36.03
CA GLU A 587 -5.23 -8.26 36.30
C GLU A 587 -5.06 -7.36 35.07
N LEU A 588 -5.39 -7.86 33.87
CA LEU A 588 -5.16 -7.11 32.64
C LEU A 588 -6.16 -5.95 32.46
N CYS A 589 -7.41 -6.08 32.94
CA CYS A 589 -8.40 -5.00 32.83
C CYS A 589 -8.00 -3.72 33.59
N PRO A 590 -7.60 -3.78 34.88
CA PRO A 590 -7.08 -2.61 35.58
C PRO A 590 -5.82 -2.03 34.92
N LEU A 591 -4.92 -2.89 34.44
CA LEU A 591 -3.68 -2.45 33.78
C LEU A 591 -3.94 -1.64 32.51
N VAL A 592 -4.83 -2.11 31.64
CA VAL A 592 -5.22 -1.36 30.43
C VAL A 592 -5.82 0.01 30.80
N LEU A 593 -6.59 0.09 31.88
CA LEU A 593 -7.12 1.37 32.34
C LEU A 593 -6.04 2.32 32.83
N VAL A 594 -5.01 1.81 33.51
CA VAL A 594 -3.84 2.63 33.91
C VAL A 594 -3.13 3.15 32.67
N LEU A 595 -2.85 2.30 31.68
CA LEU A 595 -2.21 2.72 30.43
C LEU A 595 -3.03 3.76 29.66
N ALA A 596 -4.35 3.62 29.64
CA ALA A 596 -5.24 4.58 28.98
C ALA A 596 -5.19 5.98 29.61
N MET A 597 -4.93 6.08 30.92
CA MET A 597 -4.96 7.35 31.65
C MET A 597 -3.58 7.96 31.87
N ASP A 598 -2.57 7.12 32.11
CA ASP A 598 -1.31 7.52 32.72
C ASP A 598 -0.07 7.26 31.84
N ASP A 599 -0.19 6.57 30.68
CA ASP A 599 0.97 6.34 29.79
C ASP A 599 1.44 7.66 29.16
N SER A 600 2.76 7.83 29.02
CA SER A 600 3.34 9.04 28.43
C SER A 600 3.06 9.17 26.95
N GLU A 601 2.94 8.05 26.23
CA GLU A 601 2.80 8.03 24.78
C GLU A 601 1.33 7.99 24.35
N SER A 602 0.92 8.92 23.49
CA SER A 602 -0.46 9.05 23.03
C SER A 602 -0.94 7.85 22.21
N TYR A 603 -0.05 7.22 21.45
CA TYR A 603 -0.36 5.98 20.72
C TYR A 603 -0.77 4.85 21.68
N VAL A 604 -0.02 4.66 22.78
CA VAL A 604 -0.36 3.64 23.79
C VAL A 604 -1.66 3.98 24.50
N ARG A 605 -1.89 5.26 24.86
CA ARG A 605 -3.17 5.70 25.45
C ARG A 605 -4.34 5.40 24.50
N ALA A 606 -4.21 5.74 23.21
CA ALA A 606 -5.25 5.49 22.21
C ALA A 606 -5.53 3.98 22.06
N SER A 607 -4.50 3.15 21.90
CA SER A 607 -4.65 1.69 21.81
C SER A 607 -5.22 1.07 23.08
N ALA A 608 -4.91 1.62 24.25
CA ALA A 608 -5.48 1.17 25.51
C ALA A 608 -6.97 1.49 25.61
N ILE A 609 -7.40 2.69 25.22
CA ILE A 609 -8.82 3.05 25.14
C ILE A 609 -9.54 2.18 24.10
N LYS A 610 -8.93 1.92 22.95
CA LYS A 610 -9.46 0.99 21.94
C LYS A 610 -9.59 -0.44 22.48
N CYS A 611 -8.64 -0.88 23.29
CA CYS A 611 -8.72 -2.17 23.99
C CYS A 611 -9.88 -2.16 25.01
N LEU A 612 -10.09 -1.06 25.74
CA LEU A 612 -11.26 -0.88 26.61
C LEU A 612 -12.58 -0.94 25.84
N CYS A 613 -12.65 -0.41 24.61
CA CYS A 613 -13.83 -0.53 23.75
C CYS A 613 -14.19 -2.00 23.51
N ALA A 614 -13.20 -2.87 23.28
CA ALA A 614 -13.45 -4.31 23.17
C ALA A 614 -13.84 -4.92 24.54
N MET A 615 -13.19 -4.50 25.63
CA MET A 615 -13.44 -5.07 26.96
C MET A 615 -14.85 -4.76 27.48
N VAL A 616 -15.40 -3.57 27.21
CA VAL A 616 -16.75 -3.22 27.69
C VAL A 616 -17.85 -4.06 27.05
N ARG A 617 -17.61 -4.64 25.87
CA ARG A 617 -18.58 -5.53 25.21
C ARG A 617 -18.76 -6.85 25.95
N VAL A 618 -17.73 -7.30 26.68
CA VAL A 618 -17.76 -8.53 27.48
C VAL A 618 -18.43 -8.25 28.84
N PRO A 619 -19.63 -8.81 29.13
CA PRO A 619 -20.39 -8.44 30.33
C PRO A 619 -19.64 -8.72 31.65
N ARG A 620 -18.86 -9.80 31.70
CA ARG A 620 -18.09 -10.18 32.89
C ARG A 620 -17.00 -9.18 33.24
N PHE A 621 -16.29 -8.64 32.24
CA PHE A 621 -15.28 -7.59 32.47
C PHE A 621 -15.91 -6.31 33.01
N TRP A 622 -17.11 -5.98 32.52
CA TRP A 622 -17.88 -4.87 33.04
C TRP A 622 -18.28 -5.07 34.50
N THR A 623 -18.93 -6.19 34.84
CA THR A 623 -19.43 -6.44 36.20
C THR A 623 -18.32 -6.57 37.23
N ASP A 624 -17.23 -7.24 36.87
CA ASP A 624 -16.21 -7.66 37.83
C ASP A 624 -15.12 -6.58 38.02
N CYS A 625 -14.92 -5.70 37.03
CA CYS A 625 -13.82 -4.72 37.03
C CYS A 625 -14.21 -3.31 36.61
N LEU A 626 -14.82 -3.12 35.43
CA LEU A 626 -14.88 -1.79 34.80
C LEU A 626 -16.01 -0.89 35.34
N ALA A 627 -17.13 -1.46 35.80
CA ALA A 627 -18.28 -0.69 36.28
C ALA A 627 -17.95 0.24 37.47
N SER A 628 -17.02 -0.16 38.34
CA SER A 628 -16.60 0.63 39.50
C SER A 628 -15.62 1.76 39.17
N GLN A 629 -15.10 1.83 37.94
CA GLN A 629 -13.96 2.70 37.58
C GLN A 629 -14.35 4.10 37.08
N ARG A 630 -15.65 4.42 37.03
CA ARG A 630 -16.18 5.70 36.52
C ARG A 630 -15.60 6.08 35.15
N LEU A 631 -15.53 5.10 34.23
CA LEU A 631 -15.06 5.32 32.85
C LEU A 631 -15.70 6.52 32.15
N PRO A 632 -17.02 6.79 32.29
CA PRO A 632 -17.65 7.96 31.68
C PRO A 632 -16.98 9.28 32.08
N SER A 633 -16.71 9.45 33.39
CA SER A 633 -16.07 10.65 33.90
C SER A 633 -14.64 10.81 33.37
N LYS A 634 -13.89 9.71 33.31
CA LYS A 634 -12.51 9.71 32.79
C LYS A 634 -12.48 10.08 31.30
N MET A 635 -13.37 9.51 30.48
CA MET A 635 -13.42 9.82 29.05
C MET A 635 -13.84 11.26 28.77
N MET A 636 -14.75 11.84 29.57
CA MET A 636 -15.08 13.27 29.46
C MET A 636 -13.87 14.17 29.73
N VAL A 637 -12.99 13.81 30.67
CA VAL A 637 -11.75 14.55 30.93
C VAL A 637 -10.81 14.48 29.72
N ILE A 638 -10.66 13.30 29.11
CA ILE A 638 -9.85 13.13 27.89
C ILE A 638 -10.41 13.96 26.73
N LEU A 639 -11.71 13.90 26.47
CA LEU A 639 -12.35 14.67 25.39
C LEU A 639 -12.17 16.19 25.55
N GLN A 640 -12.02 16.69 26.79
CA GLN A 640 -11.89 18.12 27.06
C GLN A 640 -10.45 18.60 27.19
N GLY A 641 -9.52 17.74 27.63
CA GLY A 641 -8.18 18.16 28.06
C GLY A 641 -7.00 17.54 27.29
N GLU A 642 -7.22 16.48 26.52
CA GLU A 642 -6.15 15.81 25.77
C GLU A 642 -5.81 16.55 24.47
N SER A 643 -4.52 16.76 24.18
CA SER A 643 -4.08 17.48 22.98
C SER A 643 -4.21 16.62 21.72
N GLU A 644 -3.97 15.33 21.86
CA GLU A 644 -3.86 14.40 20.73
C GLU A 644 -5.23 13.90 20.25
N GLY A 645 -5.58 14.23 19.00
CA GLY A 645 -6.85 13.85 18.38
C GLY A 645 -7.06 12.33 18.32
N ILE A 646 -5.99 11.54 18.18
CA ILE A 646 -6.04 10.07 18.17
C ILE A 646 -6.58 9.48 19.48
N VAL A 647 -6.29 10.12 20.62
CA VAL A 647 -6.76 9.65 21.94
C VAL A 647 -8.21 10.08 22.16
N ARG A 648 -8.54 11.34 21.81
CA ARG A 648 -9.92 11.85 21.87
C ARG A 648 -10.88 11.03 20.99
N ARG A 649 -10.40 10.57 19.83
CA ARG A 649 -11.15 9.72 18.90
C ARG A 649 -11.59 8.43 19.58
N GLU A 650 -10.64 7.72 20.20
CA GLU A 650 -10.92 6.47 20.90
C GLU A 650 -11.79 6.71 22.14
N ALA A 651 -11.64 7.84 22.84
CA ALA A 651 -12.49 8.20 23.96
C ALA A 651 -13.96 8.39 23.55
N ALA A 652 -14.22 9.06 22.42
CA ALA A 652 -15.56 9.19 21.84
C ALA A 652 -16.14 7.81 21.46
N ALA A 653 -15.32 6.94 20.87
CA ALA A 653 -15.73 5.57 20.57
C ALA A 653 -16.07 4.76 21.83
N LEU A 654 -15.28 4.86 22.91
CA LEU A 654 -15.57 4.16 24.16
C LEU A 654 -16.88 4.65 24.80
N MET A 655 -17.17 5.95 24.74
CA MET A 655 -18.44 6.50 25.21
C MET A 655 -19.64 5.92 24.45
N LYS A 656 -19.50 5.73 23.13
CA LYS A 656 -20.49 5.05 22.28
C LYS A 656 -20.68 3.59 22.70
N GLU A 657 -19.60 2.83 22.88
CA GLU A 657 -19.66 1.42 23.28
C GLU A 657 -20.28 1.22 24.68
N ILE A 658 -19.95 2.09 25.64
CA ILE A 658 -20.59 2.08 26.98
C ILE A 658 -22.08 2.39 26.85
N TYR A 659 -22.49 3.32 25.98
CA TYR A 659 -23.90 3.65 25.77
C TYR A 659 -24.69 2.48 25.19
N GLU A 660 -24.11 1.79 24.22
CA GLU A 660 -24.73 0.68 23.50
C GLU A 660 -24.95 -0.53 24.42
N HIS A 661 -23.90 -0.96 25.14
CA HIS A 661 -23.94 -2.19 25.92
C HIS A 661 -24.39 -2.01 27.38
N HIS A 662 -24.21 -0.81 27.96
CA HIS A 662 -24.46 -0.54 29.38
C HIS A 662 -25.43 0.60 29.60
N LYS A 663 -25.69 0.89 30.88
CA LYS A 663 -26.53 2.03 31.30
C LYS A 663 -25.66 3.02 32.08
N PHE A 664 -25.65 4.26 31.62
CA PHE A 664 -25.08 5.36 32.39
C PHE A 664 -25.93 5.67 33.62
N LEU A 665 -25.29 6.21 34.65
CA LEU A 665 -25.98 6.79 35.79
C LEU A 665 -26.79 8.02 35.31
N LYS A 666 -28.06 8.11 35.73
CA LYS A 666 -28.93 9.24 35.35
C LYS A 666 -28.34 10.61 35.67
N ALA A 667 -27.55 10.69 36.75
CA ALA A 667 -26.89 11.92 37.18
C ALA A 667 -25.75 12.36 36.25
N GLU A 668 -25.12 11.42 35.53
CA GLU A 668 -23.97 11.69 34.65
C GLU A 668 -24.40 11.93 33.20
N LEU A 669 -25.57 11.42 32.81
CA LEU A 669 -26.04 11.42 31.42
C LEU A 669 -26.11 12.82 30.79
N GLY A 670 -26.50 13.84 31.56
CA GLY A 670 -26.53 15.23 31.08
C GLY A 670 -25.14 15.75 30.71
N ASN A 671 -24.13 15.44 31.53
CA ASN A 671 -22.74 15.85 31.27
C ASN A 671 -22.16 15.08 30.08
N VAL A 672 -22.50 13.79 29.95
CA VAL A 672 -22.10 12.97 28.80
C VAL A 672 -22.65 13.54 27.50
N PHE A 673 -23.94 13.87 27.44
CA PHE A 673 -24.53 14.49 26.25
C PHE A 673 -23.88 15.83 25.90
N MET A 674 -23.57 16.66 26.90
CA MET A 674 -22.85 17.92 26.66
C MET A 674 -21.43 17.68 26.10
N ALA A 675 -20.68 16.75 26.67
CA ALA A 675 -19.32 16.43 26.20
C ALA A 675 -19.33 15.88 24.76
N MET A 676 -20.28 14.99 24.44
CA MET A 676 -20.41 14.42 23.09
C MET A 676 -20.97 15.42 22.07
N ALA A 677 -21.81 16.37 22.48
CA ALA A 677 -22.23 17.48 21.61
C ALA A 677 -21.03 18.36 21.26
N PHE A 678 -20.20 18.69 22.25
CA PHE A 678 -18.99 19.47 22.05
C PHE A 678 -18.00 18.74 21.13
N ALA A 679 -17.75 17.45 21.36
CA ALA A 679 -16.87 16.66 20.51
C ALA A 679 -17.38 16.56 19.06
N ALA A 680 -18.69 16.50 18.83
CA ALA A 680 -19.28 16.39 17.51
C ALA A 680 -19.19 17.68 16.67
N VAL A 681 -19.26 18.85 17.34
CA VAL A 681 -19.36 20.16 16.65
C VAL A 681 -18.05 20.93 16.69
N SER A 682 -17.34 20.89 17.82
CA SER A 682 -16.26 21.82 18.13
C SER A 682 -14.85 21.20 18.12
N ASP A 683 -14.70 19.87 18.02
CA ASP A 683 -13.37 19.28 17.89
C ASP A 683 -12.71 19.72 16.58
N LEU A 684 -11.38 19.73 16.52
CA LEU A 684 -10.65 20.01 15.29
C LEU A 684 -10.58 18.78 14.36
N HIS A 685 -10.55 17.58 14.94
CA HIS A 685 -10.32 16.35 14.19
C HIS A 685 -11.64 15.73 13.74
N TRP A 686 -11.80 15.56 12.43
CA TRP A 686 -13.00 14.98 11.83
C TRP A 686 -13.32 13.58 12.39
N GLU A 687 -12.29 12.76 12.69
CA GLU A 687 -12.49 11.41 13.24
C GLU A 687 -13.13 11.44 14.64
N VAL A 688 -12.85 12.46 15.45
CA VAL A 688 -13.49 12.64 16.77
C VAL A 688 -14.95 13.02 16.57
N LYS A 689 -15.22 13.97 15.66
CA LYS A 689 -16.58 14.40 15.32
C LYS A 689 -17.42 13.23 14.81
N VAL A 690 -16.89 12.44 13.88
CA VAL A 690 -17.57 11.26 13.33
C VAL A 690 -17.86 10.21 14.40
N ASN A 691 -16.90 9.90 15.30
CA ASN A 691 -17.17 8.97 16.40
C ASN A 691 -18.22 9.52 17.39
N ALA A 692 -18.23 10.83 17.63
CA ALA A 692 -19.27 11.47 18.42
C ALA A 692 -20.65 11.42 17.73
N LEU A 693 -20.72 11.54 16.41
CA LEU A 693 -21.95 11.35 15.65
C LEU A 693 -22.46 9.89 15.72
N HIS A 694 -21.56 8.89 15.71
CA HIS A 694 -21.95 7.49 15.96
C HIS A 694 -22.54 7.29 17.37
N PHE A 695 -22.06 8.03 18.37
CA PHE A 695 -22.71 8.05 19.69
C PHE A 695 -24.15 8.58 19.59
N TRP A 696 -24.37 9.69 18.88
CA TRP A 696 -25.70 10.28 18.70
C TRP A 696 -26.66 9.39 17.92
N GLU A 697 -26.17 8.68 16.90
CA GLU A 697 -26.91 7.62 16.21
C GLU A 697 -27.44 6.56 17.19
N LYS A 698 -26.58 6.06 18.11
CA LYS A 698 -26.99 5.13 19.16
C LYS A 698 -27.97 5.73 20.17
N VAL A 699 -27.88 7.03 20.45
CA VAL A 699 -28.87 7.74 21.28
C VAL A 699 -30.23 7.73 20.59
N ILE A 700 -30.30 8.01 19.28
CA ILE A 700 -31.54 8.00 18.50
C ILE A 700 -32.15 6.59 18.48
N GLU A 701 -31.36 5.57 18.14
CA GLU A 701 -31.79 4.17 18.14
C GLU A 701 -32.41 3.76 19.48
N ARG A 702 -31.78 4.16 20.60
CA ARG A 702 -32.28 3.84 21.94
C ARG A 702 -33.59 4.57 22.27
N GLN A 703 -33.72 5.85 21.91
CA GLN A 703 -34.96 6.60 22.12
C GLN A 703 -36.13 5.98 21.33
N MET A 704 -35.88 5.58 20.08
CA MET A 704 -36.87 4.90 19.25
C MET A 704 -37.25 3.52 19.84
N SER A 705 -36.26 2.75 20.28
CA SER A 705 -36.46 1.44 20.89
C SER A 705 -37.23 1.53 22.21
N ASP A 706 -36.99 2.57 23.03
CA ASP A 706 -37.75 2.80 24.26
C ASP A 706 -39.22 3.18 24.00
N GLN A 707 -39.52 3.71 22.81
CA GLN A 707 -40.91 3.91 22.35
C GLN A 707 -41.49 2.69 21.63
N GLY A 708 -40.74 1.59 21.50
CA GLY A 708 -41.24 0.30 21.01
C GLY A 708 -40.90 -0.03 19.57
N MET A 709 -39.96 0.68 18.93
CA MET A 709 -39.40 0.30 17.63
C MET A 709 -38.45 -0.90 17.81
N ILE A 710 -38.54 -1.89 16.91
CA ILE A 710 -37.69 -3.09 16.90
C ILE A 710 -37.24 -3.30 15.45
N ASP A 711 -35.94 -3.51 15.24
CA ASP A 711 -35.35 -3.74 13.91
C ASP A 711 -35.76 -2.69 12.85
N GLY A 712 -35.86 -1.43 13.27
CA GLY A 712 -36.23 -0.30 12.39
C GLY A 712 -37.71 -0.19 12.05
N VAL A 713 -38.59 -0.98 12.67
CA VAL A 713 -40.04 -0.99 12.41
C VAL A 713 -40.84 -0.96 13.71
N PHE A 714 -42.00 -0.31 13.69
CA PHE A 714 -42.98 -0.39 14.77
C PHE A 714 -43.85 -1.65 14.60
N PRO A 715 -43.76 -2.64 15.52
CA PRO A 715 -44.62 -3.82 15.47
C PRO A 715 -46.09 -3.45 15.72
N PRO A 716 -47.08 -4.28 15.33
CA PRO A 716 -48.51 -3.96 15.50
C PRO A 716 -48.94 -3.83 16.98
N VAL A 717 -48.18 -4.44 17.89
CA VAL A 717 -48.37 -4.34 19.33
C VAL A 717 -47.02 -4.15 20.01
N THR A 718 -46.99 -3.34 21.07
CA THR A 718 -45.79 -3.21 21.90
C THR A 718 -46.16 -3.12 23.38
N PHE A 719 -45.27 -3.55 24.25
CA PHE A 719 -45.46 -3.42 25.70
C PHE A 719 -45.07 -2.00 26.14
N SER A 720 -46.05 -1.21 26.56
CA SER A 720 -45.77 0.11 27.15
C SER A 720 -45.23 -0.08 28.57
N LYS A 721 -43.96 0.28 28.80
CA LYS A 721 -43.35 0.31 30.14
C LYS A 721 -44.05 1.32 31.06
N GLU A 722 -44.58 2.40 30.49
CA GLU A 722 -45.28 3.48 31.19
C GLU A 722 -46.66 3.03 31.69
N ASN A 723 -47.44 2.38 30.82
CA ASN A 723 -48.80 1.92 31.13
C ASN A 723 -48.85 0.48 31.67
N ARG A 724 -47.70 -0.23 31.71
CA ARG A 724 -47.54 -1.65 32.06
C ARG A 724 -48.56 -2.58 31.37
N LYS A 725 -48.88 -2.29 30.10
CA LYS A 725 -49.87 -3.00 29.29
C LYS A 725 -49.40 -3.12 27.84
N ILE A 726 -49.91 -4.15 27.14
CA ILE A 726 -49.75 -4.29 25.69
C ILE A 726 -50.65 -3.23 25.02
N VAL A 727 -50.03 -2.36 24.23
CA VAL A 727 -50.71 -1.29 23.48
C VAL A 727 -50.68 -1.66 22.00
N LEU A 728 -51.83 -1.51 21.33
CA LEU A 728 -51.93 -1.63 19.88
C LEU A 728 -51.31 -0.36 19.25
N LEU A 729 -50.28 -0.52 18.42
CA LEU A 729 -49.62 0.59 17.74
C LEU A 729 -50.42 0.93 16.48
N THR A 730 -51.44 1.77 16.65
CA THR A 730 -52.09 2.44 15.52
C THR A 730 -51.17 3.53 14.96
N GLU A 731 -51.34 3.92 13.70
CA GLU A 731 -50.53 5.00 13.10
C GLU A 731 -50.56 6.30 13.92
N ASN A 732 -51.70 6.64 14.51
CA ASN A 732 -51.82 7.81 15.39
C ASN A 732 -51.00 7.66 16.69
N GLU A 733 -50.98 6.47 17.27
CA GLU A 733 -50.16 6.18 18.47
C GLU A 733 -48.65 6.20 18.13
N VAL A 734 -48.26 5.68 16.96
CA VAL A 734 -46.87 5.75 16.48
C VAL A 734 -46.45 7.21 16.26
N LYS A 735 -47.31 8.05 15.68
CA LYS A 735 -47.07 9.50 15.54
C LYS A 735 -46.87 10.19 16.88
N VAL A 736 -47.72 9.91 17.88
CA VAL A 736 -47.58 10.48 19.23
C VAL A 736 -46.24 10.09 19.85
N ARG A 737 -45.82 8.84 19.68
CA ARG A 737 -44.54 8.33 20.19
C ARG A 737 -43.33 8.93 19.48
N LEU A 738 -43.38 9.06 18.16
CA LEU A 738 -42.31 9.70 17.38
C LEU A 738 -42.16 11.18 17.74
N ASN A 739 -43.27 11.91 17.95
CA ASN A 739 -43.21 13.28 18.47
C ASN A 739 -42.60 13.36 19.88
N LYS A 740 -42.86 12.36 20.73
CA LYS A 740 -42.19 12.23 22.04
C LYS A 740 -40.68 11.99 21.89
N VAL A 741 -40.27 11.15 20.92
CA VAL A 741 -38.84 10.95 20.60
C VAL A 741 -38.20 12.27 20.16
N LEU A 742 -38.80 12.97 19.19
CA LEU A 742 -38.27 14.25 18.71
C LEU A 742 -38.19 15.30 19.83
N GLY A 743 -39.18 15.35 20.72
CA GLY A 743 -39.16 16.21 21.90
C GLY A 743 -37.99 15.89 22.84
N GLU A 744 -37.71 14.61 23.09
CA GLU A 744 -36.56 14.21 23.91
C GLU A 744 -35.22 14.46 23.22
N LEU A 745 -35.12 14.19 21.90
CA LEU A 745 -33.92 14.48 21.10
C LEU A 745 -33.60 15.98 21.07
N ALA A 746 -34.63 16.83 20.96
CA ALA A 746 -34.50 18.28 21.11
C ALA A 746 -34.03 18.65 22.52
N ARG A 747 -34.64 18.06 23.56
CA ARG A 747 -34.26 18.34 24.96
C ARG A 747 -32.79 18.02 25.27
N ILE A 748 -32.22 17.00 24.64
CA ILE A 748 -30.81 16.62 24.81
C ILE A 748 -29.87 17.25 23.77
N ARG A 749 -30.37 18.18 22.95
CA ARG A 749 -29.63 18.89 21.87
C ARG A 749 -29.12 18.03 20.71
N CYS A 750 -29.61 16.78 20.59
CA CYS A 750 -29.22 15.91 19.49
C CYS A 750 -29.57 16.52 18.12
N LEU A 751 -30.75 17.14 18.00
CA LEU A 751 -31.22 17.75 16.74
C LEU A 751 -30.33 18.94 16.33
N GLN A 752 -29.90 19.75 17.30
CA GLN A 752 -28.98 20.85 17.06
C GLN A 752 -27.60 20.36 16.59
N VAL A 753 -27.06 19.31 17.22
CA VAL A 753 -25.78 18.71 16.82
C VAL A 753 -25.82 18.23 15.36
N LEU A 754 -26.91 17.56 14.96
CA LEU A 754 -27.05 17.07 13.59
C LEU A 754 -27.08 18.20 12.56
N LEU A 755 -27.80 19.29 12.82
CA LEU A 755 -27.85 20.44 11.91
C LEU A 755 -26.49 21.12 11.79
N LEU A 756 -25.80 21.35 12.91
CA LEU A 756 -24.46 21.96 12.88
C LEU A 756 -23.43 21.06 12.17
N ALA A 757 -23.55 19.74 12.31
CA ALA A 757 -22.67 18.80 11.63
C ALA A 757 -22.93 18.71 10.10
N LEU A 758 -24.14 19.06 9.63
CA LEU A 758 -24.43 19.20 8.19
C LEU A 758 -23.77 20.45 7.58
N GLU A 759 -23.51 21.46 8.40
CA GLU A 759 -22.83 22.71 8.01
C GLU A 759 -21.30 22.62 8.19
N ASP A 760 -20.78 21.46 8.60
CA ASP A 760 -19.34 21.27 8.86
C ASP A 760 -18.50 21.44 7.59
N HIS A 761 -17.24 21.84 7.75
CA HIS A 761 -16.30 21.98 6.65
C HIS A 761 -15.80 20.62 6.15
N ASP A 762 -15.70 19.61 7.01
CA ASP A 762 -15.22 18.28 6.62
C ASP A 762 -16.31 17.44 5.92
N LEU A 763 -15.95 16.79 4.81
CA LEU A 763 -16.90 15.99 4.02
C LEU A 763 -17.36 14.73 4.76
N GLN A 764 -16.49 14.07 5.52
CA GLN A 764 -16.84 12.83 6.25
C GLN A 764 -17.84 13.12 7.38
N VAL A 765 -17.69 14.27 8.04
CA VAL A 765 -18.63 14.74 9.07
C VAL A 765 -20.00 15.01 8.46
N VAL A 766 -20.06 15.77 7.36
CA VAL A 766 -21.31 16.07 6.65
C VAL A 766 -21.98 14.80 6.13
N ARG A 767 -21.21 13.87 5.53
CA ARG A 767 -21.74 12.58 5.07
C ARG A 767 -22.36 11.79 6.21
N LYS A 768 -21.64 11.60 7.32
CA LYS A 768 -22.18 10.85 8.46
C LYS A 768 -23.42 11.53 9.07
N ALA A 769 -23.43 12.86 9.16
CA ALA A 769 -24.60 13.59 9.63
C ALA A 769 -25.80 13.43 8.68
N ALA A 770 -25.57 13.52 7.36
CA ALA A 770 -26.59 13.31 6.34
C ALA A 770 -27.17 11.89 6.38
N ASP A 771 -26.33 10.86 6.57
CA ASP A 771 -26.78 9.47 6.69
C ASP A 771 -27.71 9.28 7.91
N ILE A 772 -27.33 9.84 9.07
CA ILE A 772 -28.15 9.77 10.30
C ILE A 772 -29.48 10.51 10.09
N VAL A 773 -29.44 11.71 9.51
CA VAL A 773 -30.64 12.53 9.27
C VAL A 773 -31.56 11.87 8.24
N THR A 774 -31.01 11.28 7.18
CA THR A 774 -31.79 10.54 6.17
C THR A 774 -32.49 9.35 6.80
N THR A 775 -31.77 8.54 7.59
CA THR A 775 -32.35 7.40 8.31
C THR A 775 -33.47 7.83 9.25
N LEU A 776 -33.27 8.93 9.99
CA LEU A 776 -34.30 9.49 10.87
C LEU A 776 -35.52 9.98 10.06
N THR A 777 -35.28 10.64 8.92
CA THR A 777 -36.33 11.19 8.05
C THR A 777 -37.16 10.09 7.39
N ASP A 778 -36.53 9.00 6.95
CA ASP A 778 -37.22 7.83 6.38
C ASP A 778 -38.20 7.21 7.37
N VAL A 779 -37.79 7.08 8.65
CA VAL A 779 -38.68 6.57 9.71
C VAL A 779 -39.86 7.52 9.95
N LEU A 780 -39.63 8.83 9.91
CA LEU A 780 -40.67 9.85 10.11
C LEU A 780 -41.64 9.94 8.91
N ALA A 781 -41.13 9.80 7.69
CA ALA A 781 -41.91 9.83 6.45
C ALA A 781 -42.85 8.62 6.34
N ARG A 782 -42.38 7.41 6.67
CA ARG A 782 -43.21 6.18 6.72
C ARG A 782 -44.45 6.32 7.59
N HIS A 783 -44.44 7.24 8.55
CA HIS A 783 -45.53 7.48 9.48
C HIS A 783 -46.17 8.87 9.31
N GLY A 784 -45.93 9.56 8.19
CA GLY A 784 -46.62 10.80 7.81
C GLY A 784 -46.36 11.99 8.74
N LEU A 785 -45.14 12.12 9.29
CA LEU A 785 -44.68 13.27 10.08
C LEU A 785 -43.85 14.27 9.26
N VAL A 786 -43.41 13.88 8.05
CA VAL A 786 -42.72 14.70 7.06
C VAL A 786 -43.58 14.66 5.79
N PRO A 787 -43.80 15.78 5.07
CA PRO A 787 -44.51 15.75 3.80
C PRO A 787 -43.75 14.86 2.80
N ASP A 788 -44.47 13.99 2.08
CA ASP A 788 -43.90 13.11 1.07
C ASP A 788 -43.09 13.93 0.05
N THR A 789 -41.77 13.81 0.08
CA THR A 789 -40.94 14.11 -1.08
C THR A 789 -41.22 13.02 -2.11
N GLU A 790 -41.59 13.41 -3.32
CA GLU A 790 -41.97 12.49 -4.40
C GLU A 790 -40.85 11.47 -4.65
N THR A 791 -40.97 10.27 -4.10
CA THR A 791 -40.17 9.13 -4.52
C THR A 791 -40.53 8.81 -5.98
N PRO A 792 -39.55 8.64 -6.90
CA PRO A 792 -39.86 8.20 -8.25
C PRO A 792 -40.56 6.83 -8.18
N LYS A 793 -41.73 6.73 -8.81
CA LYS A 793 -42.56 5.53 -8.86
C LYS A 793 -41.71 4.29 -9.23
N PRO A 794 -41.89 3.15 -8.55
CA PRO A 794 -41.38 1.89 -9.07
C PRO A 794 -41.99 1.66 -10.47
N LEU A 795 -41.14 1.32 -11.44
CA LEU A 795 -41.59 0.90 -12.76
C LEU A 795 -42.57 -0.28 -12.62
N PRO A 796 -43.63 -0.36 -13.46
CA PRO A 796 -44.62 -1.43 -13.38
C PRO A 796 -43.99 -2.79 -13.61
N ASP A 797 -44.41 -3.77 -12.81
CA ASP A 797 -44.10 -5.19 -12.95
C ASP A 797 -44.30 -5.67 -14.40
N LEU A 798 -43.18 -5.89 -15.08
CA LEU A 798 -43.07 -6.71 -16.28
C LEU A 798 -42.15 -7.88 -15.93
N VAL A 799 -42.76 -8.94 -15.38
CA VAL A 799 -42.66 -10.35 -15.80
C VAL A 799 -43.34 -11.19 -14.71
N SER A 800 -44.67 -11.34 -14.82
CA SER A 800 -45.32 -12.60 -14.43
C SER A 800 -45.20 -13.54 -15.63
N ASN A 801 -44.57 -14.70 -15.40
CA ASN A 801 -44.47 -15.89 -16.26
C ASN A 801 -43.03 -16.22 -16.61
N CYS A 802 -42.34 -16.91 -15.69
CA CYS A 802 -41.53 -18.07 -16.07
C CYS A 802 -41.58 -19.11 -14.96
N VAL A 803 -42.05 -20.28 -15.36
CA VAL A 803 -42.19 -21.53 -14.63
C VAL A 803 -40.86 -21.91 -13.97
N LYS A 804 -40.93 -22.39 -12.72
CA LYS A 804 -39.80 -23.04 -12.01
C LYS A 804 -39.19 -24.15 -12.87
N PRO A 805 -37.89 -24.11 -13.21
CA PRO A 805 -37.13 -25.31 -13.46
C PRO A 805 -36.51 -25.76 -12.14
N ALA A 806 -36.86 -26.98 -11.73
CA ALA A 806 -36.00 -27.72 -10.82
C ALA A 806 -34.64 -27.93 -11.51
N ASN A 807 -33.57 -27.77 -10.74
CA ASN A 807 -32.16 -28.03 -11.06
C ASN A 807 -31.44 -27.05 -11.99
N SER A 808 -30.72 -26.10 -11.38
CA SER A 808 -29.41 -25.67 -11.89
C SER A 808 -28.44 -25.44 -10.72
N ASN A 809 -27.37 -26.21 -10.74
CA ASN A 809 -26.21 -26.05 -9.87
C ASN A 809 -25.46 -24.77 -10.26
N PHE A 810 -25.43 -23.77 -9.38
CA PHE A 810 -24.41 -22.73 -9.41
C PHE A 810 -23.96 -22.47 -7.96
N LYS A 811 -22.81 -23.04 -7.62
CA LYS A 811 -22.10 -22.82 -6.36
C LYS A 811 -21.54 -21.39 -6.38
N GLY A 812 -22.16 -20.48 -5.62
CA GLY A 812 -21.39 -19.41 -5.00
C GLY A 812 -20.42 -20.05 -4.02
N VAL A 813 -19.13 -19.70 -4.09
CA VAL A 813 -18.15 -20.13 -3.10
C VAL A 813 -18.42 -19.33 -1.83
N TYR A 814 -19.25 -19.89 -0.96
CA TYR A 814 -19.33 -19.49 0.43
C TYR A 814 -18.08 -20.01 1.15
N ASP A 815 -17.46 -19.20 1.98
CA ASP A 815 -16.60 -19.74 3.03
C ASP A 815 -17.45 -20.53 4.03
N SER A 816 -16.82 -21.26 4.94
CA SER A 816 -17.52 -22.15 5.88
C SER A 816 -18.36 -21.41 6.93
N PHE A 817 -18.54 -20.07 6.82
CA PHE A 817 -19.12 -19.24 7.87
C PHE A 817 -20.21 -18.25 7.40
N GLY A 818 -20.56 -18.20 6.12
CA GLY A 818 -21.81 -17.55 5.67
C GLY A 818 -21.90 -16.05 5.99
N CYS A 819 -20.79 -15.31 5.93
CA CYS A 819 -20.80 -13.84 5.91
C CYS A 819 -20.51 -13.32 4.49
N GLU A 820 -21.22 -12.26 4.09
CA GLU A 820 -20.88 -11.49 2.88
C GLU A 820 -19.58 -10.71 3.11
N VAL A 821 -18.70 -10.75 2.10
CA VAL A 821 -17.42 -10.05 2.10
C VAL A 821 -17.66 -8.59 1.73
N ASP A 822 -17.74 -7.70 2.72
CA ASP A 822 -17.60 -6.27 2.48
C ASP A 822 -16.14 -5.95 2.15
N THR A 823 -15.94 -5.46 0.93
CA THR A 823 -14.64 -5.14 0.37
C THR A 823 -14.25 -3.71 0.75
N CYS A 824 -13.57 -3.54 1.88
CA CYS A 824 -12.85 -2.30 2.19
C CYS A 824 -11.35 -2.48 1.96
N LEU A 825 -10.85 -1.85 0.90
CA LEU A 825 -9.45 -1.74 0.53
C LEU A 825 -8.65 -1.04 1.65
N ILE A 826 -7.68 -1.76 2.21
CA ILE A 826 -6.66 -1.21 3.11
C ILE A 826 -5.60 -0.50 2.26
N THR A 827 -5.52 0.82 2.36
CA THR A 827 -4.40 1.61 1.80
C THR A 827 -3.23 1.57 2.77
N ALA A 828 -2.18 0.82 2.41
CA ALA A 828 -0.91 0.79 3.10
C ALA A 828 -0.13 2.10 2.84
N CYS A 829 -0.02 2.97 3.86
CA CYS A 829 0.92 4.09 3.84
C CYS A 829 2.34 3.59 4.09
N LYS A 830 3.19 3.66 3.06
CA LYS A 830 4.64 3.46 3.13
C LYS A 830 5.29 4.70 3.74
N VAL A 831 5.89 4.56 4.92
CA VAL A 831 6.82 5.56 5.47
C VAL A 831 8.23 5.22 4.99
N ASN A 832 8.81 6.10 4.17
CA ASN A 832 10.22 6.03 3.76
C ASN A 832 11.11 6.45 4.94
N GLN A 833 11.84 5.48 5.51
CA GLN A 833 12.99 5.74 6.38
C GLN A 833 14.26 5.87 5.52
N THR A 834 14.81 7.08 5.44
CA THR A 834 16.21 7.29 5.07
C THR A 834 16.77 8.42 5.91
N LYS A 835 17.61 8.09 6.89
CA LYS A 835 18.75 8.91 7.30
C LYS A 835 19.74 8.06 8.10
N MET A 836 20.81 7.67 7.42
CA MET A 836 22.02 7.13 8.03
C MET A 836 22.76 8.27 8.73
N THR A 837 23.01 8.13 10.03
CA THR A 837 23.97 8.90 10.80
C THR A 837 25.39 8.46 10.48
N LYS A 838 26.26 9.39 10.07
CA LYS A 838 27.72 9.24 10.11
C LYS A 838 28.29 10.13 11.21
N VAL A 839 29.14 9.53 12.01
CA VAL A 839 30.01 10.13 13.04
C VAL A 839 31.34 10.51 12.36
N ASP A 840 31.86 11.72 12.59
CA ASP A 840 33.23 11.97 13.13
C ASP A 840 33.71 13.45 13.08
N THR A 841 34.28 13.87 14.22
CA THR A 841 35.45 14.75 14.51
C THR A 841 35.68 16.13 13.84
N GLY A 842 35.81 17.17 14.69
CA GLY A 842 37.10 17.86 14.95
C GLY A 842 37.59 19.05 14.09
N GLU A 843 37.48 20.26 14.67
CA GLU A 843 38.37 21.46 14.61
C GLU A 843 38.75 22.19 13.29
N GLY A 844 38.64 23.54 13.31
CA GLY A 844 39.50 24.43 12.49
C GLY A 844 38.92 25.80 12.10
N LYS A 845 39.42 26.89 12.71
CA LYS A 845 39.04 28.31 12.54
C LYS A 845 39.59 28.98 11.26
N THR A 846 39.02 30.18 10.99
CA THR A 846 39.47 31.31 10.13
C THR A 846 38.86 31.29 8.72
N SER A 847 38.31 32.37 8.15
CA SER A 847 38.42 33.81 8.38
C SER A 847 37.21 34.56 7.80
N SER A 848 36.73 35.57 8.52
CA SER A 848 35.66 36.49 8.14
C SER A 848 36.03 37.45 7.01
N VAL A 849 34.99 38.12 6.50
CA VAL A 849 34.98 39.38 5.73
C VAL A 849 34.84 39.22 4.21
N ARG A 850 33.66 38.78 3.79
CA ARG A 850 32.94 39.46 2.71
C ARG A 850 31.53 39.78 3.21
N SER A 851 31.49 40.81 4.03
CA SER A 851 30.32 41.32 4.72
C SER A 851 29.37 42.05 3.78
N ARG A 852 28.08 42.00 4.15
CA ARG A 852 27.16 43.15 4.25
C ARG A 852 26.11 43.43 3.16
N LEU A 853 25.67 42.45 2.38
CA LEU A 853 24.42 42.58 1.60
C LEU A 853 23.53 41.31 1.57
N LEU A 854 23.74 40.36 2.49
CA LEU A 854 23.00 39.08 2.53
C LEU A 854 22.37 38.77 3.90
N ASP A 855 22.46 39.68 4.89
CA ASP A 855 22.07 39.37 6.28
C ASP A 855 20.58 39.55 6.60
N ASP A 856 19.74 40.07 5.69
CA ASP A 856 18.29 40.21 5.96
C ASP A 856 17.46 39.01 5.48
N SER A 857 17.87 38.28 4.44
CA SER A 857 17.10 37.13 3.95
C SER A 857 17.26 35.90 4.83
N ASP A 858 18.46 35.67 5.36
CA ASP A 858 18.76 34.50 6.16
C ASP A 858 18.23 34.65 7.60
N GLN A 859 18.12 35.88 8.14
CA GLN A 859 17.39 36.12 9.39
C GLN A 859 15.88 35.95 9.24
N VAL A 860 15.31 36.28 8.07
CA VAL A 860 13.89 36.06 7.79
C VAL A 860 13.61 34.57 7.56
N ILE A 861 14.49 33.86 6.86
CA ILE A 861 14.35 32.41 6.67
C ILE A 861 14.61 31.66 7.98
N GLU A 862 15.57 32.08 8.80
CA GLU A 862 15.81 31.49 10.12
C GLU A 862 14.74 31.88 11.14
N ALA A 863 14.05 33.02 10.96
CA ALA A 863 12.82 33.33 11.68
C ALA A 863 11.67 32.41 11.23
N ILE A 864 11.41 32.27 9.92
CA ILE A 864 10.36 31.40 9.37
C ILE A 864 10.58 29.92 9.70
N VAL A 865 11.84 29.46 9.75
CA VAL A 865 12.20 28.08 10.11
C VAL A 865 12.13 27.84 11.62
N ASN A 866 12.30 28.87 12.45
CA ASN A 866 12.16 28.78 13.91
C ASN A 866 10.73 29.12 14.41
N GLU A 867 9.85 29.63 13.55
CA GLU A 867 8.43 29.76 13.84
C GLU A 867 7.73 28.41 13.63
N THR A 868 7.49 27.71 14.74
CA THR A 868 6.54 26.59 14.76
C THR A 868 5.12 27.10 14.42
N ASP A 869 4.29 26.28 13.77
CA ASP A 869 2.87 26.52 13.39
C ASP A 869 2.00 27.21 14.48
N MET A 870 2.44 27.14 15.74
CA MET A 870 1.96 27.94 16.88
C MET A 870 1.88 29.45 16.64
N ASN A 871 2.69 30.05 15.75
CA ASN A 871 2.68 31.50 15.50
C ASN A 871 1.60 31.93 14.49
N LEU A 872 1.24 31.08 13.52
CA LEU A 872 0.05 31.26 12.67
C LEU A 872 -1.25 31.09 13.46
N LEU A 873 -1.22 30.24 14.49
CA LEU A 873 -2.28 30.13 15.48
C LEU A 873 -2.19 31.21 16.57
N ALA A 874 -1.12 31.99 16.67
CA ALA A 874 -0.95 32.96 17.76
C ALA A 874 -1.96 34.11 17.70
N ASP A 875 -2.45 34.49 16.50
CA ASP A 875 -3.54 35.45 16.37
C ASP A 875 -4.89 34.85 16.80
N VAL A 876 -5.11 33.55 16.56
CA VAL A 876 -6.29 32.81 17.06
C VAL A 876 -6.19 32.61 18.59
N TYR A 877 -5.00 32.34 19.11
CA TYR A 877 -4.72 32.19 20.55
C TYR A 877 -4.68 33.52 21.31
N ARG A 878 -4.43 34.66 20.65
CA ARG A 878 -4.39 35.99 21.30
C ARG A 878 -5.74 36.37 21.89
N ASP A 879 -6.83 35.95 21.24
CA ASP A 879 -8.20 36.12 21.76
C ASP A 879 -8.51 35.18 22.93
N TYR A 880 -7.86 34.01 23.02
CA TYR A 880 -8.00 33.07 24.14
C TYR A 880 -7.09 33.38 25.35
N LEU A 881 -5.96 34.06 25.16
CA LEU A 881 -4.96 34.31 26.22
C LEU A 881 -5.12 35.63 26.99
N HIS A 882 -6.04 36.52 26.62
CA HIS A 882 -6.28 37.76 27.36
C HIS A 882 -7.10 37.62 28.65
N VAL A 883 -7.39 36.40 29.10
CA VAL A 883 -7.93 36.13 30.45
C VAL A 883 -6.88 35.41 31.28
N GLY A 884 -5.82 36.13 31.68
CA GLY A 884 -4.70 35.49 32.36
C GLY A 884 -3.82 36.44 33.17
N ASN A 885 -4.39 37.17 34.12
CA ASN A 885 -3.61 37.69 35.25
C ASN A 885 -4.46 37.75 36.53
N SER A 886 -4.80 36.57 37.07
CA SER A 886 -4.87 36.31 38.51
C SER A 886 -5.22 34.85 38.76
N VAL A 887 -4.42 34.21 39.60
CA VAL A 887 -4.62 32.85 40.11
C VAL A 887 -5.96 32.79 40.85
N SER A 888 -6.97 32.16 40.24
CA SER A 888 -8.14 31.65 40.96
C SER A 888 -8.84 30.58 40.10
N ASN A 889 -9.35 29.54 40.76
CA ASN A 889 -10.10 28.44 40.16
C ASN A 889 -11.21 28.96 39.22
N VAL A 890 -11.02 28.85 37.90
CA VAL A 890 -12.09 29.12 36.93
C VAL A 890 -12.50 27.80 36.30
N SER A 891 -13.69 27.32 36.69
CA SER A 891 -14.48 26.43 35.87
C SER A 891 -14.70 27.09 34.52
N THR A 892 -14.08 26.60 33.45
CA THR A 892 -14.34 27.01 32.07
C THR A 892 -15.77 26.60 31.70
N LYS A 893 -16.73 27.48 32.00
CA LYS A 893 -18.06 27.43 31.38
C LYS A 893 -17.92 27.89 29.93
N PHE A 894 -17.74 26.93 29.02
CA PHE A 894 -17.93 27.17 27.60
C PHE A 894 -19.42 27.07 27.27
N ASN A 895 -19.98 28.18 26.77
CA ASN A 895 -21.36 28.27 26.30
C ASN A 895 -21.40 27.81 24.83
N LEU A 896 -21.85 26.58 24.59
CA LEU A 896 -22.74 26.34 23.45
C LEU A 896 -23.93 27.26 23.71
N ASP A 897 -24.16 28.29 22.88
CA ASP A 897 -25.15 29.34 23.14
C ASP A 897 -26.39 28.76 23.82
N THR A 898 -26.53 29.04 25.11
CA THR A 898 -27.53 28.41 25.98
C THR A 898 -28.96 28.75 25.55
N GLU A 899 -29.14 29.65 24.58
CA GLU A 899 -30.40 30.22 24.15
C GLU A 899 -30.98 29.64 22.84
N VAL A 900 -30.20 28.87 22.05
CA VAL A 900 -30.69 28.28 20.79
C VAL A 900 -30.83 26.77 20.95
N ASN A 901 -31.98 26.32 21.44
CA ASN A 901 -32.33 24.90 21.44
C ASN A 901 -33.26 24.62 20.25
N VAL A 902 -32.78 23.88 19.25
CA VAL A 902 -33.56 23.55 18.05
C VAL A 902 -34.75 22.67 18.44
N GLY A 903 -35.96 23.19 18.24
CA GLY A 903 -37.20 22.46 18.50
C GLY A 903 -37.48 21.37 17.46
N ALA A 904 -38.35 20.42 17.78
CA ALA A 904 -38.76 19.38 16.83
C ALA A 904 -39.33 19.95 15.52
N GLU A 905 -40.17 21.00 15.60
CA GLU A 905 -40.74 21.64 14.41
C GLU A 905 -39.71 22.43 13.60
N GLU A 906 -38.74 23.06 14.27
CA GLU A 906 -37.66 23.79 13.62
C GLU A 906 -36.72 22.85 12.86
N PHE A 907 -36.38 21.72 13.48
CA PHE A 907 -35.60 20.64 12.85
C PHE A 907 -36.32 20.06 11.62
N LEU A 908 -37.61 19.74 11.74
CA LEU A 908 -38.41 19.25 10.61
C LEU A 908 -38.52 20.30 9.49
N SER A 909 -38.65 21.58 9.84
CA SER A 909 -38.66 22.67 8.86
C SER A 909 -37.32 22.82 8.16
N ALA A 910 -36.20 22.71 8.88
CA ALA A 910 -34.86 22.77 8.31
C ALA A 910 -34.63 21.62 7.32
N ILE A 911 -34.92 20.37 7.73
CA ILE A 911 -34.73 19.18 6.86
C ILE A 911 -35.64 19.22 5.65
N SER A 912 -36.89 19.67 5.78
CA SER A 912 -37.82 19.75 4.64
C SER A 912 -37.36 20.69 3.52
N LYS A 913 -36.38 21.57 3.80
CA LYS A 913 -35.80 22.52 2.85
C LYS A 913 -34.45 22.06 2.29
N LEU A 914 -33.85 21.01 2.87
CA LEU A 914 -32.52 20.54 2.52
C LEU A 914 -32.61 19.28 1.67
N ASP A 915 -32.02 19.29 0.49
CA ASP A 915 -31.73 18.06 -0.25
C ASP A 915 -30.35 17.55 0.20
N LEU A 916 -30.36 16.61 1.14
CA LEU A 916 -29.14 16.02 1.71
C LEU A 916 -28.30 15.31 0.63
N SER A 917 -28.94 14.71 -0.35
CA SER A 917 -28.27 14.01 -1.45
C SER A 917 -27.59 15.01 -2.39
N GLU A 918 -28.27 16.11 -2.69
CA GLU A 918 -27.71 17.21 -3.46
C GLU A 918 -26.57 17.89 -2.72
N MET A 919 -26.68 18.15 -1.41
CA MET A 919 -25.60 18.75 -0.61
C MET A 919 -24.32 17.91 -0.60
N VAL A 920 -24.43 16.61 -0.32
CA VAL A 920 -23.27 15.71 -0.34
C VAL A 920 -22.70 15.62 -1.76
N THR A 921 -23.56 15.58 -2.78
CA THR A 921 -23.14 15.53 -4.18
C THR A 921 -22.46 16.82 -4.60
N GLN A 922 -23.01 18.00 -4.29
CA GLN A 922 -22.41 19.31 -4.57
C GLN A 922 -21.07 19.46 -3.87
N LYS A 923 -20.95 19.04 -2.62
CA LYS A 923 -19.68 19.11 -1.87
C LYS A 923 -18.64 18.11 -2.41
N THR A 924 -19.08 16.91 -2.79
CA THR A 924 -18.23 15.92 -3.47
C THR A 924 -17.79 16.43 -4.84
N GLN A 925 -18.73 16.97 -5.63
CA GLN A 925 -18.47 17.59 -6.93
C GLN A 925 -17.60 18.83 -6.80
N TRP A 926 -17.74 19.63 -5.75
CA TRP A 926 -16.87 20.78 -5.49
C TRP A 926 -15.45 20.33 -5.19
N LEU A 927 -15.27 19.28 -4.38
CA LEU A 927 -13.96 18.64 -4.15
C LEU A 927 -13.38 18.06 -5.45
N ASP A 928 -14.20 17.41 -6.26
CA ASP A 928 -13.79 16.89 -7.57
C ASP A 928 -13.49 18.03 -8.56
N TYR A 929 -14.25 19.11 -8.54
CA TYR A 929 -14.12 20.28 -9.42
C TYR A 929 -12.85 21.07 -9.11
N CYS A 930 -12.58 21.33 -7.82
CA CYS A 930 -11.34 21.95 -7.36
C CYS A 930 -10.10 21.10 -7.66
N THR A 931 -10.26 19.79 -7.90
CA THR A 931 -9.13 18.89 -8.18
C THR A 931 -8.99 18.51 -9.66
N SER A 932 -10.01 18.71 -10.52
CA SER A 932 -10.04 18.11 -11.86
C SER A 932 -10.67 18.93 -13.02
N ASP A 933 -11.01 20.22 -12.86
CA ASP A 933 -11.49 21.03 -13.99
C ASP A 933 -10.36 21.73 -14.77
N LEU A 934 -10.32 21.53 -16.09
CA LEU A 934 -9.38 22.22 -17.00
C LEU A 934 -9.63 23.73 -17.01
N GLY A 935 -10.89 24.17 -16.86
CA GLY A 935 -11.26 25.58 -16.82
C GLY A 935 -10.61 26.31 -15.66
N SER A 936 -10.72 25.74 -14.44
CA SER A 936 -10.07 26.25 -13.24
C SER A 936 -8.55 26.25 -13.37
N LEU A 937 -7.96 25.15 -13.86
CA LEU A 937 -6.50 25.07 -14.06
C LEU A 937 -5.98 26.17 -15.01
N LEU A 938 -6.69 26.43 -16.11
CA LEU A 938 -6.31 27.49 -17.05
C LEU A 938 -6.46 28.88 -16.41
N ASP A 939 -7.46 29.09 -15.56
CA ASP A 939 -7.63 30.34 -14.81
C ASP A 939 -6.56 30.51 -13.72
N ASP A 940 -6.16 29.44 -13.05
CA ASP A 940 -5.07 29.42 -12.06
C ASP A 940 -3.74 29.81 -12.72
N ILE A 941 -3.44 29.24 -13.89
CA ILE A 941 -2.23 29.59 -14.67
C ILE A 941 -2.27 31.07 -15.12
N LEU A 942 -3.44 31.58 -15.48
CA LEU A 942 -3.58 32.97 -15.92
C LEU A 942 -3.59 33.96 -14.74
N SER A 943 -4.06 33.54 -13.56
CA SER A 943 -4.20 34.38 -12.36
C SER A 943 -2.96 34.41 -11.48
N SER A 944 -2.19 33.31 -11.40
CA SER A 944 -0.88 33.27 -10.72
C SER A 944 0.13 34.29 -11.27
N HIS A 945 -0.16 34.87 -12.43
CA HIS A 945 0.63 35.90 -13.09
C HIS A 945 -0.01 37.30 -13.06
N ALA A 946 -1.28 37.44 -12.66
CA ALA A 946 -1.95 38.73 -12.58
C ALA A 946 -1.56 39.53 -11.32
N ASP A 947 -1.17 38.84 -10.25
CA ASP A 947 -0.83 39.47 -8.96
C ASP A 947 0.68 39.51 -8.73
N THR A 948 1.32 40.61 -9.14
CA THR A 948 2.66 40.97 -8.64
C THR A 948 2.62 41.68 -7.27
N GLU A 949 1.45 41.85 -6.64
CA GLU A 949 1.33 42.58 -5.35
C GLU A 949 0.46 41.93 -4.26
N SER A 950 -0.02 40.69 -4.41
CA SER A 950 -0.71 40.02 -3.29
C SER A 950 -0.50 38.51 -3.24
N ASN A 951 0.18 38.06 -2.18
CA ASN A 951 0.19 36.67 -1.71
C ASN A 951 -1.22 36.30 -1.20
N ALA A 952 -2.17 36.08 -2.11
CA ALA A 952 -3.56 35.76 -1.77
C ALA A 952 -4.03 34.43 -2.37
N VAL A 953 -3.13 33.47 -2.59
CA VAL A 953 -3.49 32.14 -3.13
C VAL A 953 -2.75 31.00 -2.45
N ASP A 954 -2.49 31.12 -1.15
CA ASP A 954 -2.12 29.97 -0.28
C ASP A 954 -3.24 29.76 0.75
N CYS A 955 -4.40 29.31 0.27
CA CYS A 955 -5.49 28.74 1.06
C CYS A 955 -6.32 27.85 0.12
N TYR A 956 -5.75 26.69 -0.24
CA TYR A 956 -6.49 25.52 -0.73
C TYR A 956 -6.02 24.28 0.01
#